data_AF-A0A917F1Z1-F1
#
_entry.id   AF-A0A917F1Z1-F1
#
_cell.length_a   1.000
_cell.length_b   1.000
_cell.length_c   1.000
_cell.angle_alpha   90.00
_cell.angle_beta   90.00
_cell.angle_gamma   90.00
#
_symmetry.space_group_name_H-M   'P 1'
#
loop_
_entity.id
_entity.type
_entity.pdbx_description
1 polymer ?
#
loop_
_entity_poly.entity_id
_entity_poly.type
_entity_poly.pdbx_seq_one_letter_code
_entity_poly.pdbx_strand_id
1 'polypeptide(L)'
;MLRRVLHLAVATALAVTAALAPDQPSASAAQAPYTATDLHFKVTVGPGGDQTCDIEGTVYVPDDAGPSSRVPAILSTNGFGGSKDDQDPLSAYAASHGYVALTYSGLGFGNSSCDITLDDRDHDGEAAAQLIDYLGGKAGIAFTNADHTETAPPLDAVQLDGDAADQDPRVGMVGGSYGGQVQYAAAAVSDKLDTIVPIITWNDLSYSLGPNNTDQLDSPPQVSTRTPGAPKTNWALAFSAIGLTGDVANQQPDPLTSACPNFREEVCPALAGGVVNGALAPEDVAFLRHASVRDYAEDVTIPTLILQGQADTLFNLNEAAATYTALQEQGTDVKMSWIEYGHSGPPADGELDLGAPDPATQHITKRIFDWFAHYLKDEATAPTGPEFSYFRDWVDYEGIATPAYASSDSYPVGRRSTYHLSSTPSSTGTGGMLVTDRADVTTGSQSFAATAVPVPDEDLDVVGMFLDQPEQPEPATDLPGTAARYDTAPLGRHVDVVGSPEVRLQVEAPTVEQTQGGDVGKLVVYLKIRDIAPDGTSEVVRNLVAPVRFPDVADPVTVTMPAFVHRFEKGHRIRLSVSGSSPNYRGNTAAVPVTVDTTSGPGAAAAGGGLPLQSITLPTLGDIPPSAGTPPRSGPEPGTNDDPSAGPGDRPEHDDARTSAAGNGTPRAATGDYSSSGSSLPDTGGPVLWLLILGGVLLASGAVLLRSRGSARQG
;
A
#
# COMPACT_ATOMS: atom_id res chain seq x y z
N MET A 1 39.53 14.00 -17.95
CA MET A 1 39.61 13.89 -16.48
C MET A 1 38.43 13.15 -15.84
N LEU A 2 37.33 12.87 -16.57
CA LEU A 2 36.20 12.05 -16.09
C LEU A 2 36.41 10.52 -16.09
N ARG A 3 37.57 10.01 -16.54
CA ARG A 3 37.92 8.57 -16.55
C ARG A 3 38.88 8.13 -15.44
N ARG A 4 39.25 9.04 -14.52
CA ARG A 4 40.16 8.76 -13.39
C ARG A 4 39.53 8.92 -12.01
N VAL A 5 38.27 9.35 -11.93
CA VAL A 5 37.53 9.46 -10.65
C VAL A 5 36.65 8.22 -10.40
N LEU A 6 36.23 7.51 -11.46
CA LEU A 6 35.37 6.32 -11.34
C LEU A 6 36.13 5.03 -10.95
N HIS A 7 37.47 5.00 -11.07
CA HIS A 7 38.29 3.85 -10.68
C HIS A 7 38.84 3.92 -9.25
N LEU A 8 38.57 5.00 -8.50
CA LEU A 8 39.09 5.17 -7.13
C LEU A 8 38.03 4.95 -6.04
N ALA A 9 36.74 4.96 -6.38
CA ALA A 9 35.63 4.70 -5.44
C ALA A 9 35.29 3.19 -5.29
N VAL A 10 35.57 2.37 -6.31
CA VAL A 10 35.34 0.90 -6.27
C VAL A 10 36.52 0.15 -5.63
N ALA A 11 37.69 0.78 -5.49
CA ALA A 11 38.88 0.16 -4.90
C ALA A 11 39.09 0.46 -3.40
N THR A 12 38.24 1.28 -2.77
CA THR A 12 38.36 1.63 -1.33
C THR A 12 37.29 1.00 -0.44
N ALA A 13 36.26 0.33 -1.00
CA ALA A 13 35.29 -0.46 -0.23
C ALA A 13 35.70 -1.92 -0.02
N LEU A 14 36.80 -2.38 -0.64
CA LEU A 14 37.26 -3.78 -0.62
C LEU A 14 38.60 -4.01 0.11
N ALA A 15 39.06 -3.05 0.93
CA ALA A 15 40.38 -3.13 1.57
C ALA A 15 40.44 -2.77 3.07
N VAL A 16 39.31 -2.70 3.79
CA VAL A 16 39.32 -2.55 5.27
C VAL A 16 38.22 -3.41 5.92
N THR A 17 38.31 -4.73 5.81
CA THR A 17 37.69 -5.69 6.76
C THR A 17 38.56 -6.95 6.95
N ALA A 18 39.87 -6.85 6.73
CA ALA A 18 40.82 -7.89 7.11
C ALA A 18 41.66 -7.43 8.31
N ALA A 19 41.04 -7.33 9.49
CA ALA A 19 41.75 -7.14 10.74
C ALA A 19 40.98 -7.78 11.93
N LEU A 20 41.34 -9.03 12.21
CA LEU A 20 41.41 -9.65 13.55
C LEU A 20 40.16 -9.51 14.43
N ALA A 21 39.16 -10.35 14.20
CA ALA A 21 38.26 -10.75 15.28
C ALA A 21 39.02 -11.72 16.23
N PRO A 22 38.97 -11.55 17.56
CA PRO A 22 39.49 -12.56 18.48
C PRO A 22 38.65 -13.84 18.36
N ASP A 23 39.31 -15.01 18.34
CA ASP A 23 38.68 -16.33 18.46
C ASP A 23 37.79 -16.35 19.72
N GLN A 24 36.48 -16.15 19.51
CA GLN A 24 35.48 -16.47 20.51
C GLN A 24 35.33 -17.99 20.52
N PRO A 25 35.40 -18.66 21.68
CA PRO A 25 35.15 -20.09 21.74
C PRO A 25 33.75 -20.34 21.19
N SER A 26 33.67 -21.17 20.15
CA SER A 26 32.43 -21.62 19.55
C SER A 26 31.56 -22.20 20.67
N ALA A 27 30.55 -21.46 21.11
CA ALA A 27 29.45 -22.06 21.82
C ALA A 27 28.94 -23.18 20.91
N SER A 28 28.89 -24.41 21.41
CA SER A 28 28.25 -25.50 20.69
C SER A 28 26.86 -25.03 20.33
N ALA A 29 26.64 -24.70 19.05
CA ALA A 29 25.30 -24.41 18.56
C ALA A 29 24.47 -25.64 18.95
N ALA A 30 23.43 -25.43 19.75
CA ALA A 30 22.46 -26.49 19.97
C ALA A 30 21.98 -26.91 18.58
N GLN A 31 21.97 -28.22 18.32
CA GLN A 31 21.47 -28.73 17.05
C GLN A 31 20.03 -28.25 16.89
N ALA A 32 19.73 -27.64 15.74
CA ALA A 32 18.37 -27.24 15.42
C ALA A 32 17.45 -28.47 15.51
N PRO A 33 16.25 -28.36 16.09
CA PRO A 33 15.35 -29.52 16.33
C PRO A 33 14.63 -29.99 15.05
N TYR A 34 15.26 -29.81 13.89
CA TYR A 34 14.73 -30.10 12.58
C TYR A 34 15.87 -30.36 11.59
N THR A 35 15.54 -31.04 10.50
CA THR A 35 16.39 -31.21 9.32
C THR A 35 15.89 -30.34 8.19
N ALA A 36 16.77 -29.52 7.60
CA ALA A 36 16.52 -28.75 6.39
C ALA A 36 17.17 -29.43 5.19
N THR A 37 16.42 -29.61 4.09
CA THR A 37 16.89 -30.28 2.87
C THR A 37 16.51 -29.46 1.66
N ASP A 38 17.49 -29.01 0.89
CA ASP A 38 17.28 -28.40 -0.41
C ASP A 38 16.88 -29.45 -1.44
N LEU A 39 15.86 -29.14 -2.23
CA LEU A 39 15.27 -29.99 -3.24
C LEU A 39 14.96 -29.19 -4.52
N HIS A 40 14.90 -29.93 -5.61
CA HIS A 40 14.45 -29.47 -6.92
C HIS A 40 13.12 -30.13 -7.24
N PHE A 41 12.13 -29.34 -7.65
CA PHE A 41 10.78 -29.79 -7.95
C PHE A 41 10.49 -29.63 -9.44
N LYS A 42 10.30 -30.75 -10.12
CA LYS A 42 9.87 -30.80 -11.50
C LYS A 42 8.35 -30.68 -11.59
N VAL A 43 7.87 -29.48 -11.91
CA VAL A 43 6.45 -29.18 -12.09
C VAL A 43 6.09 -29.06 -13.56
N THR A 44 4.80 -29.26 -13.87
CA THR A 44 4.26 -29.01 -15.21
C THR A 44 3.12 -28.01 -15.11
N VAL A 45 3.23 -26.89 -15.83
CA VAL A 45 2.37 -25.71 -15.68
C VAL A 45 1.88 -25.19 -17.03
N GLY A 46 1.07 -24.14 -16.99
CA GLY A 46 0.50 -23.43 -18.12
C GLY A 46 -0.87 -23.98 -18.53
N PRO A 47 -1.67 -23.21 -19.30
CA PRO A 47 -3.05 -23.58 -19.66
C PRO A 47 -3.17 -24.93 -20.39
N GLY A 48 -2.10 -25.39 -21.05
CA GLY A 48 -2.03 -26.67 -21.74
C GLY A 48 -1.46 -27.82 -20.90
N GLY A 49 -0.93 -27.54 -19.71
CA GLY A 49 -0.25 -28.52 -18.86
C GLY A 49 0.98 -29.14 -19.56
N ASP A 50 1.73 -28.34 -20.33
CA ASP A 50 2.82 -28.82 -21.19
C ASP A 50 4.16 -28.10 -20.98
N GLN A 51 4.21 -27.09 -20.11
CA GLN A 51 5.44 -26.40 -19.75
C GLN A 51 6.07 -27.02 -18.51
N THR A 52 7.21 -27.70 -18.66
CA THR A 52 7.96 -28.24 -17.53
C THR A 52 8.90 -27.19 -16.94
N CYS A 53 8.85 -27.00 -15.63
CA CYS A 53 9.73 -26.11 -14.88
C CYS A 53 10.42 -26.88 -13.74
N ASP A 54 11.66 -26.50 -13.45
CA ASP A 54 12.32 -26.74 -12.16
C ASP A 54 12.02 -25.60 -11.18
N ILE A 55 11.71 -25.97 -9.93
CA ILE A 55 11.54 -25.07 -8.79
C ILE A 55 12.52 -25.47 -7.69
N GLU A 56 13.30 -24.51 -7.20
CA GLU A 56 14.17 -24.73 -6.04
C GLU A 56 13.39 -24.48 -4.75
N GLY A 57 13.50 -25.41 -3.79
CA GLY A 57 12.88 -25.23 -2.47
C GLY A 57 13.64 -25.94 -1.36
N THR A 58 13.33 -25.59 -0.11
CA THR A 58 13.90 -26.19 1.09
C THR A 58 12.79 -26.76 1.96
N VAL A 59 12.89 -28.05 2.27
CA VAL A 59 11.98 -28.74 3.18
C VAL A 59 12.59 -28.82 4.57
N TYR A 60 11.88 -28.30 5.56
CA TYR A 60 12.19 -28.35 6.98
C TYR A 60 11.29 -29.37 7.66
N VAL A 61 11.88 -30.42 8.20
CA VAL A 61 11.15 -31.51 8.88
C VAL A 61 11.57 -31.55 10.35
N PRO A 62 10.64 -31.44 11.31
CA PRO A 62 10.97 -31.63 12.74
C PRO A 62 11.59 -33.00 12.98
N ASP A 63 12.58 -33.11 13.87
CA ASP A 63 13.32 -34.36 14.09
C ASP A 63 12.45 -35.50 14.65
N ASP A 64 11.33 -35.17 15.29
CA ASP A 64 10.35 -36.11 15.84
C ASP A 64 9.17 -36.39 14.90
N ALA A 65 9.11 -35.72 13.74
CA ALA A 65 8.08 -35.93 12.74
C ALA A 65 8.39 -37.13 11.83
N GLY A 66 7.37 -37.90 11.49
CA GLY A 66 7.50 -39.05 10.59
C GLY A 66 6.21 -39.88 10.52
N PRO A 67 6.23 -41.10 9.93
CA PRO A 67 5.03 -41.88 9.66
C PRO A 67 4.12 -42.16 10.86
N SER A 68 4.69 -42.21 12.06
CA SER A 68 3.98 -42.48 13.32
C SER A 68 3.67 -41.24 14.15
N SER A 69 4.17 -40.06 13.75
CA SER A 69 4.01 -38.79 14.45
C SER A 69 3.99 -37.67 13.40
N ARG A 70 2.93 -37.68 12.59
CA ARG A 70 2.76 -36.70 11.51
C ARG A 70 2.34 -35.35 12.09
N VAL A 71 2.76 -34.28 11.42
CA VAL A 71 2.47 -32.89 11.80
C VAL A 71 1.90 -32.12 10.60
N PRO A 72 1.14 -31.05 10.81
CA PRO A 72 0.70 -30.19 9.70
C PRO A 72 1.86 -29.54 8.95
N ALA A 73 1.59 -29.05 7.74
CA ALA A 73 2.57 -28.35 6.92
C ALA A 73 2.25 -26.86 6.72
N ILE A 74 3.30 -26.07 6.49
CA ILE A 74 3.22 -24.68 6.03
C ILE A 74 4.01 -24.55 4.74
N LEU A 75 3.38 -24.03 3.68
CA LEU A 75 4.01 -23.70 2.41
C LEU A 75 4.18 -22.17 2.30
N SER A 76 5.35 -21.71 1.87
CA SER A 76 5.65 -20.28 1.71
C SER A 76 6.56 -20.02 0.49
N THR A 77 6.55 -18.78 -0.02
CA THR A 77 7.42 -18.36 -1.12
C THR A 77 7.73 -16.87 -1.05
N ASN A 78 8.61 -16.41 -1.92
CA ASN A 78 9.16 -15.07 -1.95
C ASN A 78 8.19 -13.99 -2.46
N GLY A 79 8.45 -12.75 -2.03
CA GLY A 79 7.95 -11.56 -2.73
C GLY A 79 8.67 -11.35 -4.07
N PHE A 80 8.21 -10.37 -4.86
CA PHE A 80 8.79 -10.11 -6.19
C PHE A 80 10.29 -9.77 -6.10
N GLY A 81 11.12 -10.55 -6.79
CA GLY A 81 12.58 -10.38 -6.82
C GLY A 81 13.35 -11.11 -5.73
N GLY A 82 12.66 -11.81 -4.83
CA GLY A 82 13.25 -12.59 -3.75
C GLY A 82 13.62 -14.02 -4.13
N SER A 83 13.80 -14.87 -3.12
CA SER A 83 13.99 -16.32 -3.26
C SER A 83 13.45 -17.08 -2.04
N LYS A 84 13.46 -18.41 -2.10
CA LYS A 84 13.09 -19.28 -0.97
C LYS A 84 13.77 -18.89 0.36
N ASP A 85 14.99 -18.37 0.28
CA ASP A 85 15.85 -18.05 1.43
C ASP A 85 15.23 -16.92 2.29
N ASP A 86 14.41 -16.05 1.69
CA ASP A 86 13.70 -14.99 2.40
C ASP A 86 12.72 -15.54 3.45
N GLN A 87 12.29 -16.79 3.30
CA GLN A 87 11.35 -17.46 4.21
C GLN A 87 12.04 -18.46 5.17
N ASP A 88 13.37 -18.57 5.14
CA ASP A 88 14.12 -19.48 6.01
C ASP A 88 13.85 -19.24 7.50
N PRO A 89 13.83 -17.98 8.03
CA PRO A 89 13.55 -17.75 9.43
C PRO A 89 12.14 -18.19 9.85
N LEU A 90 11.14 -17.94 9.00
CA LEU A 90 9.76 -18.38 9.20
C LEU A 90 9.66 -19.91 9.20
N SER A 91 10.30 -20.56 8.23
CA SER A 91 10.30 -22.02 8.08
C SER A 91 11.02 -22.72 9.23
N ALA A 92 12.17 -22.18 9.67
CA ALA A 92 12.90 -22.66 10.83
C ALA A 92 12.09 -22.53 12.12
N TYR A 93 11.38 -21.40 12.30
CA TYR A 93 10.49 -21.22 13.44
C TYR A 93 9.34 -22.22 13.39
N ALA A 94 8.66 -22.35 12.26
CA ALA A 94 7.56 -23.30 12.08
C ALA A 94 7.99 -24.74 12.37
N ALA A 95 9.13 -25.17 11.84
CA ALA A 95 9.71 -26.49 12.08
C ALA A 95 10.06 -26.73 13.55
N SER A 96 10.60 -25.72 14.23
CA SER A 96 10.87 -25.79 15.67
C SER A 96 9.60 -25.84 16.52
N HIS A 97 8.43 -25.60 15.93
CA HIS A 97 7.12 -25.57 16.60
C HIS A 97 6.13 -26.61 16.04
N GLY A 98 6.64 -27.70 15.46
CA GLY A 98 5.81 -28.86 15.09
C GLY A 98 4.99 -28.63 13.82
N TYR A 99 5.60 -28.00 12.82
CA TYR A 99 5.11 -27.98 11.45
C TYR A 99 6.20 -28.54 10.53
N VAL A 100 5.84 -29.28 9.48
CA VAL A 100 6.72 -29.35 8.31
C VAL A 100 6.65 -27.98 7.63
N ALA A 101 7.77 -27.42 7.21
CA ALA A 101 7.76 -26.21 6.38
C ALA A 101 8.41 -26.47 5.03
N LEU A 102 7.77 -26.06 3.95
CA LEU A 102 8.35 -26.01 2.61
C LEU A 102 8.37 -24.56 2.17
N THR A 103 9.57 -24.04 1.88
CA THR A 103 9.72 -22.77 1.17
C THR A 103 10.28 -23.03 -0.22
N TYR A 104 9.83 -22.27 -1.22
CA TYR A 104 10.29 -22.40 -2.60
C TYR A 104 10.51 -21.03 -3.25
N SER A 105 11.36 -20.98 -4.28
CA SER A 105 11.51 -19.81 -5.13
C SER A 105 10.48 -19.87 -6.26
N GLY A 106 9.67 -18.83 -6.43
CA GLY A 106 8.67 -18.75 -7.49
C GLY A 106 9.25 -18.86 -8.90
N LEU A 107 8.40 -19.03 -9.92
CA LEU A 107 8.86 -19.15 -11.32
C LEU A 107 9.69 -17.92 -11.72
N GLY A 108 10.86 -18.14 -12.31
CA GLY A 108 11.80 -17.09 -12.69
C GLY A 108 12.50 -16.37 -11.53
N PHE A 109 12.40 -16.85 -10.29
CA PHE A 109 13.08 -16.32 -9.11
C PHE A 109 14.05 -17.32 -8.49
N GLY A 110 15.04 -16.84 -7.73
CA GLY A 110 16.12 -17.69 -7.21
C GLY A 110 16.77 -18.48 -8.34
N ASN A 111 16.99 -19.79 -8.18
CA ASN A 111 17.43 -20.64 -9.30
C ASN A 111 16.28 -21.43 -9.95
N SER A 112 15.02 -21.07 -9.68
CA SER A 112 13.86 -21.66 -10.36
C SER A 112 13.84 -21.22 -11.83
N SER A 113 13.45 -22.16 -12.69
CA SER A 113 13.32 -21.95 -14.14
C SER A 113 11.94 -21.38 -14.52
N CYS A 114 11.69 -21.30 -15.83
CA CYS A 114 10.51 -20.69 -16.44
C CYS A 114 10.41 -19.17 -16.20
N ASP A 115 9.61 -18.50 -17.02
CA ASP A 115 9.46 -17.05 -16.94
C ASP A 115 8.49 -16.64 -15.83
N ILE A 116 8.69 -15.44 -15.28
CA ILE A 116 7.79 -14.80 -14.32
C ILE A 116 6.43 -14.53 -14.98
N THR A 117 5.36 -14.97 -14.31
CA THR A 117 3.97 -14.92 -14.80
C THR A 117 3.02 -14.03 -14.00
N LEU A 118 3.49 -13.34 -12.96
CA LEU A 118 2.69 -12.48 -12.08
C LEU A 118 1.64 -13.22 -11.23
N ASP A 119 2.02 -14.38 -10.68
CA ASP A 119 1.14 -15.27 -9.89
C ASP A 119 -0.10 -15.73 -10.64
N ASP A 120 0.07 -15.97 -11.95
CA ASP A 120 -0.99 -16.49 -12.80
C ASP A 120 -1.40 -17.88 -12.32
N ARG A 121 -2.70 -18.09 -12.08
CA ARG A 121 -3.20 -19.36 -11.54
C ARG A 121 -2.91 -20.56 -12.44
N ASP A 122 -2.85 -20.35 -13.76
CA ASP A 122 -2.59 -21.41 -14.73
C ASP A 122 -1.10 -21.81 -14.73
N HIS A 123 -0.23 -21.00 -14.10
CA HIS A 123 1.20 -21.20 -14.02
C HIS A 123 1.71 -21.37 -12.58
N ASP A 124 1.72 -20.29 -11.81
CA ASP A 124 2.21 -20.25 -10.43
C ASP A 124 1.27 -21.01 -9.48
N GLY A 125 -0.04 -20.92 -9.70
CA GLY A 125 -1.04 -21.69 -8.94
C GLY A 125 -0.87 -23.20 -9.13
N GLU A 126 -0.72 -23.65 -10.38
CA GLU A 126 -0.46 -25.06 -10.72
C GLU A 126 0.89 -25.58 -10.19
N ALA A 127 1.91 -24.72 -10.18
CA ALA A 127 3.19 -25.04 -9.54
C ALA A 127 3.01 -25.27 -8.03
N ALA A 128 2.34 -24.34 -7.34
CA ALA A 128 2.07 -24.46 -5.91
C ALA A 128 1.19 -25.68 -5.58
N ALA A 129 0.17 -25.97 -6.39
CA ALA A 129 -0.67 -27.15 -6.26
C ALA A 129 0.13 -28.46 -6.32
N GLN A 130 1.15 -28.54 -7.18
CA GLN A 130 2.04 -29.70 -7.25
C GLN A 130 2.95 -29.82 -6.03
N LEU A 131 3.40 -28.70 -5.45
CA LEU A 131 4.15 -28.70 -4.19
C LEU A 131 3.28 -29.13 -3.00
N ILE A 132 2.01 -28.71 -2.97
CA ILE A 132 0.99 -29.19 -2.02
C ILE A 132 0.83 -30.71 -2.16
N ASP A 133 0.66 -31.21 -3.38
CA ASP A 133 0.63 -32.64 -3.67
C ASP A 133 1.87 -33.40 -3.14
N TYR A 134 3.07 -32.83 -3.27
CA TYR A 134 4.29 -33.41 -2.70
C TYR A 134 4.26 -33.46 -1.16
N LEU A 135 3.73 -32.42 -0.50
CA LEU A 135 3.51 -32.44 0.94
C LEU A 135 2.52 -33.55 1.34
N GLY A 136 1.54 -33.86 0.49
CA GLY A 136 0.65 -35.02 0.63
C GLY A 136 1.32 -36.40 0.41
N GLY A 137 2.62 -36.42 0.07
CA GLY A 137 3.39 -37.62 -0.18
C GLY A 137 3.36 -38.09 -1.64
N LYS A 138 2.96 -37.25 -2.60
CA LYS A 138 3.05 -37.56 -4.02
C LYS A 138 4.52 -37.72 -4.43
N ALA A 139 4.83 -38.85 -5.05
CA ALA A 139 6.17 -39.16 -5.53
C ALA A 139 6.42 -38.58 -6.94
N GLY A 140 7.70 -38.46 -7.32
CA GLY A 140 8.11 -38.31 -8.72
C GLY A 140 8.28 -36.87 -9.21
N ILE A 141 8.02 -35.86 -8.37
CA ILE A 141 8.33 -34.47 -8.70
C ILE A 141 9.56 -33.92 -7.97
N ALA A 142 9.97 -34.49 -6.83
CA ALA A 142 11.08 -33.99 -6.03
C ALA A 142 12.40 -34.72 -6.30
N PHE A 143 13.49 -33.97 -6.36
CA PHE A 143 14.83 -34.43 -6.70
C PHE A 143 15.89 -33.77 -5.81
N THR A 144 17.00 -34.46 -5.57
CA THR A 144 18.15 -33.93 -4.81
C THR A 144 19.12 -33.15 -5.70
N ASN A 145 18.85 -33.06 -7.01
CA ASN A 145 19.68 -32.37 -7.98
C ASN A 145 18.87 -31.72 -9.12
N ALA A 146 19.38 -30.59 -9.64
CA ALA A 146 18.72 -29.78 -10.66
C ALA A 146 18.43 -30.49 -11.99
N ASP A 147 19.26 -31.48 -12.37
CA ASP A 147 19.06 -32.25 -13.62
C ASP A 147 17.92 -33.28 -13.52
N HIS A 148 17.25 -33.38 -12.37
CA HIS A 148 16.14 -34.30 -12.08
C HIS A 148 16.49 -35.78 -12.34
N THR A 149 17.71 -36.19 -11.98
CA THR A 149 18.17 -37.58 -12.15
C THR A 149 18.17 -38.38 -10.85
N GLU A 150 18.22 -37.71 -9.70
CA GLU A 150 18.25 -38.31 -8.37
C GLU A 150 16.95 -37.98 -7.62
N THR A 151 16.00 -38.90 -7.63
CA THR A 151 14.68 -38.70 -6.99
C THR A 151 14.81 -38.61 -5.48
N ALA A 152 14.17 -37.62 -4.87
CA ALA A 152 13.96 -37.55 -3.43
C ALA A 152 12.88 -38.56 -3.00
N PRO A 153 12.95 -39.10 -1.77
CA PRO A 153 11.88 -39.94 -1.25
C PRO A 153 10.57 -39.14 -1.09
N PRO A 154 9.40 -39.78 -1.19
CA PRO A 154 8.13 -39.15 -0.84
C PRO A 154 8.14 -38.71 0.62
N LEU A 155 7.53 -37.57 0.91
CA LEU A 155 7.42 -37.06 2.27
C LEU A 155 6.32 -37.81 3.04
N ASP A 156 6.65 -38.31 4.23
CA ASP A 156 5.72 -39.09 5.07
C ASP A 156 5.57 -38.54 6.49
N ALA A 157 6.03 -37.30 6.70
CA ALA A 157 5.96 -36.55 7.95
C ALA A 157 4.73 -35.65 8.07
N VAL A 158 4.02 -35.36 6.96
CA VAL A 158 2.88 -34.44 6.94
C VAL A 158 1.59 -35.17 7.30
N GLN A 159 0.77 -34.56 8.15
CA GLN A 159 -0.57 -35.05 8.49
C GLN A 159 -1.45 -35.03 7.26
N LEU A 160 -2.29 -36.06 7.09
CA LEU A 160 -3.22 -36.16 5.98
C LEU A 160 -4.64 -36.05 6.49
N ASP A 161 -5.51 -35.54 5.63
CA ASP A 161 -6.92 -35.38 5.88
C ASP A 161 -7.75 -36.42 5.15
N GLY A 162 -8.89 -36.75 5.75
CA GLY A 162 -9.77 -37.77 5.19
C GLY A 162 -9.08 -39.12 5.01
N ASP A 163 -9.21 -39.70 3.81
CA ASP A 163 -8.60 -40.99 3.45
C ASP A 163 -7.15 -40.76 2.97
N ALA A 164 -6.22 -41.52 3.52
CA ALA A 164 -4.81 -41.47 3.10
C ALA A 164 -4.59 -41.78 1.61
N ALA A 165 -5.55 -42.44 0.95
CA ALA A 165 -5.51 -42.69 -0.50
C ALA A 165 -5.64 -41.40 -1.34
N ASP A 166 -6.24 -40.34 -0.79
CA ASP A 166 -6.46 -39.07 -1.49
C ASP A 166 -5.21 -38.18 -1.47
N GLN A 167 -4.24 -38.50 -0.59
CA GLN A 167 -2.99 -37.75 -0.42
C GLN A 167 -3.25 -36.25 -0.24
N ASP A 168 -4.24 -35.93 0.61
CA ASP A 168 -4.66 -34.58 0.96
C ASP A 168 -3.90 -34.15 2.23
N PRO A 169 -2.85 -33.31 2.14
CA PRO A 169 -2.10 -32.86 3.30
C PRO A 169 -2.85 -31.81 4.10
N ARG A 170 -2.72 -31.89 5.42
CA ARG A 170 -3.09 -30.81 6.34
C ARG A 170 -2.10 -29.66 6.19
N VAL A 171 -2.41 -28.67 5.35
CA VAL A 171 -1.46 -27.61 4.94
C VAL A 171 -2.10 -26.24 4.84
N GLY A 172 -1.36 -25.21 5.27
CA GLY A 172 -1.70 -23.81 4.98
C GLY A 172 -0.57 -23.07 4.29
N MET A 173 -0.86 -21.87 3.77
CA MET A 173 0.15 -20.97 3.20
C MET A 173 0.24 -19.62 3.91
N VAL A 174 1.43 -19.02 3.87
CA VAL A 174 1.73 -17.65 4.32
C VAL A 174 2.85 -17.04 3.49
N GLY A 175 2.80 -15.73 3.26
CA GLY A 175 3.73 -15.02 2.41
C GLY A 175 3.23 -13.61 2.10
N GLY A 176 4.16 -12.73 1.75
CA GLY A 176 3.88 -11.33 1.47
C GLY A 176 4.04 -10.96 0.00
N SER A 177 3.32 -9.93 -0.44
CA SER A 177 3.40 -9.39 -1.81
C SER A 177 3.05 -10.49 -2.83
N TYR A 178 3.94 -10.77 -3.77
CA TYR A 178 3.89 -11.91 -4.69
C TYR A 178 3.62 -13.26 -3.97
N GLY A 179 4.37 -13.55 -2.90
CA GLY A 179 4.14 -14.72 -2.05
C GLY A 179 2.79 -14.70 -1.29
N GLY A 180 2.11 -13.55 -1.26
CA GLY A 180 0.72 -13.42 -0.84
C GLY A 180 -0.26 -13.81 -1.95
N GLN A 181 -0.05 -13.36 -3.18
CA GLN A 181 -0.95 -13.62 -4.29
C GLN A 181 -1.02 -15.09 -4.68
N VAL A 182 0.13 -15.77 -4.75
CA VAL A 182 0.17 -17.19 -5.17
C VAL A 182 -0.71 -18.09 -4.30
N GLN A 183 -0.98 -17.69 -3.05
CA GLN A 183 -1.85 -18.43 -2.14
C GLN A 183 -3.29 -18.46 -2.65
N TYR A 184 -3.79 -17.34 -3.16
CA TYR A 184 -5.10 -17.28 -3.79
C TYR A 184 -5.13 -18.09 -5.09
N ALA A 185 -4.07 -17.97 -5.90
CA ALA A 185 -3.94 -18.72 -7.15
C ALA A 185 -3.93 -20.24 -6.90
N ALA A 186 -3.19 -20.70 -5.90
CA ALA A 186 -3.13 -22.09 -5.46
C ALA A 186 -4.49 -22.57 -4.93
N ALA A 187 -5.15 -21.78 -4.08
CA ALA A 187 -6.48 -22.09 -3.55
C ALA A 187 -7.55 -22.22 -4.65
N ALA A 188 -7.40 -21.49 -5.76
CA ALA A 188 -8.33 -21.55 -6.89
C ALA A 188 -8.17 -22.81 -7.76
N VAL A 189 -7.00 -23.47 -7.71
CA VAL A 189 -6.70 -24.64 -8.57
C VAL A 189 -6.46 -25.93 -7.79
N SER A 190 -6.37 -25.86 -6.46
CA SER A 190 -6.16 -27.02 -5.58
C SER A 190 -7.20 -27.04 -4.46
N ASP A 191 -7.89 -28.18 -4.32
CA ASP A 191 -8.84 -28.45 -3.23
C ASP A 191 -8.15 -28.98 -1.95
N LYS A 192 -6.82 -29.12 -1.97
CA LYS A 192 -5.99 -29.69 -0.90
C LYS A 192 -5.33 -28.67 0.03
N LEU A 193 -5.71 -27.40 -0.09
CA LEU A 193 -5.17 -26.31 0.73
C LEU A 193 -6.20 -25.97 1.81
N ASP A 194 -5.82 -26.01 3.09
CA ASP A 194 -6.78 -25.82 4.18
C ASP A 194 -7.00 -24.36 4.55
N THR A 195 -5.97 -23.54 4.45
CA THR A 195 -6.06 -22.13 4.85
C THR A 195 -4.90 -21.29 4.32
N ILE A 196 -5.13 -19.98 4.18
CA ILE A 196 -4.13 -19.03 3.67
C ILE A 196 -4.03 -17.78 4.54
N VAL A 197 -2.83 -17.20 4.56
CA VAL A 197 -2.50 -15.94 5.23
C VAL A 197 -1.75 -15.02 4.25
N PRO A 198 -2.47 -14.42 3.28
CA PRO A 198 -1.90 -13.48 2.32
C PRO A 198 -1.60 -12.13 2.98
N ILE A 199 -0.36 -11.66 2.83
CA ILE A 199 0.13 -10.40 3.40
C ILE A 199 0.40 -9.41 2.26
N ILE A 200 -0.14 -8.19 2.37
CA ILE A 200 0.12 -7.05 1.47
C ILE A 200 0.06 -7.40 -0.03
N THR A 201 -1.03 -8.02 -0.49
CA THR A 201 -1.19 -8.44 -1.90
C THR A 201 -2.37 -7.75 -2.60
N TRP A 202 -2.59 -8.05 -3.87
CA TRP A 202 -3.60 -7.41 -4.71
C TRP A 202 -4.93 -8.20 -4.82
N ASN A 203 -5.98 -7.46 -5.16
CA ASN A 203 -7.22 -8.00 -5.70
C ASN A 203 -7.27 -7.89 -7.23
N ASP A 204 -6.81 -6.75 -7.78
CA ASP A 204 -6.71 -6.49 -9.22
C ASP A 204 -5.41 -5.75 -9.55
N LEU A 205 -4.45 -6.45 -10.15
CA LEU A 205 -3.13 -5.93 -10.48
C LEU A 205 -3.18 -4.78 -11.49
N SER A 206 -4.22 -4.70 -12.34
CA SER A 206 -4.43 -3.57 -13.23
C SER A 206 -4.73 -2.28 -12.46
N TYR A 207 -5.44 -2.38 -11.34
CA TYR A 207 -5.62 -1.25 -10.42
C TYR A 207 -4.34 -0.95 -9.64
N SER A 208 -3.61 -1.97 -9.16
CA SER A 208 -2.37 -1.73 -8.42
C SER A 208 -1.33 -0.97 -9.26
N LEU A 209 -1.22 -1.29 -10.55
CA LEU A 209 -0.24 -0.68 -11.47
C LEU A 209 -0.75 0.58 -12.17
N GLY A 210 -2.06 0.68 -12.42
CA GLY A 210 -2.68 1.80 -13.12
C GLY A 210 -4.02 2.20 -12.52
N PRO A 211 -4.06 2.69 -11.26
CA PRO A 211 -5.30 2.89 -10.54
C PRO A 211 -6.15 3.99 -11.19
N ASN A 212 -7.45 3.72 -11.30
CA ASN A 212 -8.47 4.72 -11.48
C ASN A 212 -9.41 4.65 -10.29
N ASN A 213 -9.59 5.75 -9.57
CA ASN A 213 -10.43 5.78 -8.39
C ASN A 213 -11.90 6.16 -8.70
N THR A 214 -12.30 6.15 -9.97
CA THR A 214 -13.68 6.34 -10.44
C THR A 214 -14.04 5.27 -11.48
N ASP A 215 -15.30 5.20 -11.90
CA ASP A 215 -15.77 4.28 -12.96
C ASP A 215 -15.52 2.80 -12.62
N GLN A 216 -15.65 2.50 -11.32
CA GLN A 216 -15.56 1.14 -10.78
C GLN A 216 -16.72 0.27 -11.31
N LEU A 217 -16.42 -1.01 -11.54
CA LEU A 217 -17.37 -2.03 -11.99
C LEU A 217 -18.30 -2.41 -10.83
N ASP A 218 -19.59 -2.08 -10.93
CA ASP A 218 -20.69 -2.40 -10.00
C ASP A 218 -20.33 -2.36 -8.47
N SER A 219 -21.19 -2.84 -7.56
CA SER A 219 -21.19 -2.37 -6.15
C SER A 219 -19.86 -2.49 -5.37
N PRO A 220 -19.47 -1.46 -4.58
CA PRO A 220 -18.19 -1.38 -3.86
C PRO A 220 -18.12 -2.19 -2.55
N PRO A 221 -16.89 -2.44 -2.03
CA PRO A 221 -15.60 -2.02 -2.59
C PRO A 221 -15.11 -2.96 -3.68
N GLN A 222 -14.92 -2.43 -4.89
CA GLN A 222 -14.20 -3.10 -5.97
C GLN A 222 -13.18 -2.11 -6.53
N VAL A 223 -11.96 -2.57 -6.75
CA VAL A 223 -10.86 -1.74 -7.27
C VAL A 223 -10.82 -1.66 -8.79
N SER A 224 -11.58 -2.51 -9.47
CA SER A 224 -11.58 -2.66 -10.92
C SER A 224 -12.46 -1.66 -11.63
N THR A 225 -12.00 -1.13 -12.76
CA THR A 225 -12.66 -0.04 -13.47
C THR A 225 -12.90 -0.34 -14.95
N ARG A 226 -13.87 0.36 -15.56
CA ARG A 226 -14.09 0.32 -17.02
C ARG A 226 -13.06 1.18 -17.75
N THR A 227 -12.80 2.38 -17.24
CA THR A 227 -11.77 3.28 -17.75
C THR A 227 -10.43 3.00 -17.07
N PRO A 228 -9.34 2.70 -17.82
CA PRO A 228 -8.02 2.46 -17.24
C PRO A 228 -7.48 3.72 -16.57
N GLY A 229 -6.69 3.55 -15.52
CA GLY A 229 -6.25 4.65 -14.67
C GLY A 229 -4.97 5.35 -15.10
N ALA A 230 -4.25 5.87 -14.11
CA ALA A 230 -2.96 6.52 -14.30
C ALA A 230 -1.84 5.56 -13.88
N PRO A 231 -0.95 5.12 -14.79
CA PRO A 231 0.11 4.18 -14.46
C PRO A 231 1.11 4.74 -13.43
N LYS A 232 1.48 3.92 -12.44
CA LYS A 232 2.50 4.23 -11.44
C LYS A 232 3.89 4.18 -12.06
N THR A 233 4.52 5.33 -12.20
CA THR A 233 5.80 5.44 -12.91
C THR A 233 6.96 4.91 -12.05
N ASN A 234 6.96 5.25 -10.76
CA ASN A 234 8.06 4.89 -9.86
C ASN A 234 8.05 3.40 -9.52
N TRP A 235 6.88 2.82 -9.24
CA TRP A 235 6.74 1.36 -9.09
C TRP A 235 7.14 0.58 -10.34
N ALA A 236 6.72 1.01 -11.54
CA ALA A 236 7.13 0.36 -12.78
C ALA A 236 8.65 0.41 -13.00
N LEU A 237 9.30 1.53 -12.64
CA LEU A 237 10.76 1.66 -12.68
C LEU A 237 11.44 0.73 -11.67
N ALA A 238 10.91 0.61 -10.46
CA ALA A 238 11.44 -0.28 -9.44
C ALA A 238 11.34 -1.75 -9.86
N PHE A 239 10.19 -2.21 -10.36
CA PHE A 239 10.04 -3.57 -10.88
C PHE A 239 10.99 -3.86 -12.03
N SER A 240 11.17 -2.90 -12.94
CA SER A 240 12.14 -3.02 -14.03
C SER A 240 13.57 -3.17 -13.50
N ALA A 241 13.94 -2.42 -12.46
CA ALA A 241 15.27 -2.50 -11.84
C ALA A 241 15.48 -3.83 -11.10
N ILE A 242 14.48 -4.31 -10.35
CA ILE A 242 14.51 -5.60 -9.65
C ILE A 242 14.61 -6.75 -10.66
N GLY A 243 13.77 -6.76 -11.70
CA GLY A 243 13.78 -7.79 -12.74
C GLY A 243 15.15 -7.93 -13.42
N LEU A 244 15.78 -6.81 -13.78
CA LEU A 244 17.13 -6.80 -14.37
C LEU A 244 18.21 -7.39 -13.45
N THR A 245 18.04 -7.30 -12.13
CA THR A 245 18.98 -7.95 -11.20
C THR A 245 18.75 -9.46 -11.10
N GLY A 246 17.49 -9.90 -11.20
CA GLY A 246 17.13 -11.32 -11.32
C GLY A 246 17.70 -11.97 -12.59
N ASP A 247 17.65 -11.27 -13.72
CA ASP A 247 18.21 -11.75 -15.00
C ASP A 247 19.70 -12.12 -14.90
N VAL A 248 20.47 -11.32 -14.15
CA VAL A 248 21.90 -11.52 -13.94
C VAL A 248 22.16 -12.67 -12.96
N ALA A 249 21.34 -12.80 -11.91
CA ALA A 249 21.44 -13.89 -10.95
C ALA A 249 21.11 -15.25 -11.60
N ASN A 250 20.12 -15.27 -12.50
CA ASN A 250 19.55 -16.49 -13.07
C ASN A 250 20.24 -16.94 -14.37
N GLN A 251 21.35 -16.30 -14.76
CA GLN A 251 22.17 -16.61 -15.94
C GLN A 251 21.35 -16.70 -17.26
N GLN A 252 20.30 -15.89 -17.38
CA GLN A 252 19.42 -15.87 -18.55
C GLN A 252 20.14 -15.28 -19.80
N PRO A 253 19.67 -15.58 -21.03
CA PRO A 253 20.28 -15.07 -22.26
C PRO A 253 20.45 -13.55 -22.26
N ASP A 254 21.50 -13.05 -22.92
CA ASP A 254 21.95 -11.65 -22.91
C ASP A 254 20.79 -10.63 -22.98
N PRO A 255 20.63 -9.74 -21.97
CA PRO A 255 19.52 -8.76 -21.87
C PRO A 255 19.48 -7.74 -23.01
N LEU A 256 20.45 -7.78 -23.92
CA LEU A 256 20.48 -6.97 -25.13
C LEU A 256 19.70 -7.58 -26.32
N THR A 257 19.12 -8.78 -26.17
CA THR A 257 18.44 -9.51 -27.26
C THR A 257 16.92 -9.66 -27.09
N SER A 258 16.38 -9.54 -25.88
CA SER A 258 14.94 -9.44 -25.57
C SER A 258 14.67 -8.18 -24.74
N ALA A 259 13.52 -7.54 -24.91
CA ALA A 259 13.22 -6.27 -24.23
C ALA A 259 13.06 -6.42 -22.70
N CYS A 260 12.71 -7.63 -22.24
CA CYS A 260 12.59 -8.04 -20.85
C CYS A 260 12.84 -9.57 -20.79
N PRO A 261 14.09 -10.05 -20.61
CA PRO A 261 14.32 -11.47 -20.31
C PRO A 261 13.68 -11.86 -18.98
N ASN A 262 13.46 -13.17 -18.76
CA ASN A 262 12.86 -13.74 -17.54
C ASN A 262 11.38 -13.40 -17.25
N PHE A 263 10.73 -12.61 -18.12
CA PHE A 263 9.30 -12.33 -18.05
C PHE A 263 8.57 -12.97 -19.22
N ARG A 264 7.35 -13.46 -18.95
CA ARG A 264 6.44 -13.88 -20.02
C ARG A 264 6.18 -12.69 -20.97
N GLU A 265 5.95 -12.97 -22.25
CA GLU A 265 5.87 -11.96 -23.32
C GLU A 265 4.87 -10.82 -23.01
N GLU A 266 3.76 -11.15 -22.34
CA GLU A 266 2.68 -10.23 -22.00
C GLU A 266 3.00 -9.31 -20.80
N VAL A 267 3.94 -9.67 -19.93
CA VAL A 267 4.23 -8.93 -18.68
C VAL A 267 4.94 -7.60 -18.97
N CYS A 268 5.91 -7.61 -19.89
CA CYS A 268 6.73 -6.44 -20.18
C CYS A 268 5.92 -5.27 -20.80
N PRO A 269 5.03 -5.50 -21.80
CA PRO A 269 4.08 -4.48 -22.25
C PRO A 269 3.20 -3.93 -21.13
N ALA A 270 2.71 -4.78 -20.23
CA ALA A 270 1.87 -4.35 -19.11
C ALA A 270 2.63 -3.43 -18.12
N LEU A 271 3.89 -3.74 -17.80
CA LEU A 271 4.71 -2.94 -16.88
C LEU A 271 5.25 -1.64 -17.52
N ALA A 272 5.76 -1.71 -18.75
CA ALA A 272 6.43 -0.58 -19.40
C ALA A 272 5.51 0.23 -20.33
N GLY A 273 4.58 -0.42 -21.01
CA GLY A 273 3.68 0.17 -22.00
C GLY A 273 2.76 1.21 -21.37
N GLY A 274 2.21 0.93 -20.18
CA GLY A 274 1.39 1.89 -19.43
C GLY A 274 2.10 3.21 -19.18
N VAL A 275 3.34 3.17 -18.67
CA VAL A 275 4.13 4.38 -18.36
C VAL A 275 4.46 5.17 -19.64
N VAL A 276 4.78 4.48 -20.73
CA VAL A 276 5.10 5.12 -22.02
C VAL A 276 3.86 5.78 -22.62
N ASN A 277 2.73 5.08 -22.64
CA ASN A 277 1.50 5.49 -23.31
C ASN A 277 0.65 6.43 -22.45
N GLY A 278 0.81 6.38 -21.12
CA GLY A 278 0.00 7.11 -20.15
C GLY A 278 -1.31 6.43 -19.77
N ALA A 279 -1.57 5.20 -20.25
CA ALA A 279 -2.65 4.31 -19.85
C ALA A 279 -2.28 2.87 -20.24
N LEU A 280 -2.76 1.88 -19.49
CA LEU A 280 -2.61 0.45 -19.83
C LEU A 280 -3.45 0.10 -21.06
N ALA A 281 -2.94 -0.75 -21.95
CA ALA A 281 -3.72 -1.23 -23.09
C ALA A 281 -4.80 -2.23 -22.65
N PRO A 282 -5.92 -2.38 -23.39
CA PRO A 282 -6.98 -3.33 -23.01
C PRO A 282 -6.50 -4.78 -22.85
N GLU A 283 -5.57 -5.22 -23.69
CA GLU A 283 -4.94 -6.53 -23.62
C GLU A 283 -4.08 -6.71 -22.36
N ASP A 284 -3.32 -5.68 -21.97
CA ASP A 284 -2.53 -5.69 -20.73
C ASP A 284 -3.47 -5.76 -19.52
N VAL A 285 -4.56 -4.98 -19.53
CA VAL A 285 -5.58 -5.01 -18.47
C VAL A 285 -6.20 -6.40 -18.37
N ALA A 286 -6.54 -7.04 -19.48
CA ALA A 286 -7.11 -8.39 -19.47
C ALA A 286 -6.11 -9.42 -18.89
N PHE A 287 -4.84 -9.35 -19.28
CA PHE A 287 -3.78 -10.22 -18.75
C PHE A 287 -3.58 -10.03 -17.25
N LEU A 288 -3.40 -8.78 -16.79
CA LEU A 288 -3.20 -8.47 -15.36
C LEU A 288 -4.37 -8.94 -14.50
N ARG A 289 -5.59 -8.87 -15.04
CA ARG A 289 -6.82 -9.31 -14.37
C ARG A 289 -6.94 -10.82 -14.27
N HIS A 290 -6.55 -11.54 -15.32
CA HIS A 290 -6.50 -13.00 -15.30
C HIS A 290 -5.56 -13.52 -14.21
N ALA A 291 -4.44 -12.82 -13.98
CA ALA A 291 -3.50 -13.10 -12.90
C ALA A 291 -3.93 -12.55 -11.51
N SER A 292 -5.17 -12.10 -11.35
CA SER A 292 -5.64 -11.44 -10.13
C SER A 292 -6.84 -12.14 -9.50
N VAL A 293 -6.90 -12.17 -8.15
CA VAL A 293 -7.96 -12.91 -7.41
C VAL A 293 -9.37 -12.47 -7.79
N ARG A 294 -9.55 -11.22 -8.25
CA ARG A 294 -10.85 -10.78 -8.77
C ARG A 294 -11.46 -11.75 -9.79
N ASP A 295 -10.67 -12.30 -10.70
CA ASP A 295 -11.19 -13.13 -11.78
C ASP A 295 -11.50 -14.58 -11.32
N TYR A 296 -11.08 -14.96 -10.10
CA TYR A 296 -11.21 -16.31 -9.56
C TYR A 296 -11.55 -16.39 -8.06
N ALA A 297 -12.08 -15.33 -7.48
CA ALA A 297 -12.42 -15.28 -6.04
C ALA A 297 -13.47 -16.32 -5.65
N GLU A 298 -14.37 -16.67 -6.58
CA GLU A 298 -15.38 -17.70 -6.38
C GLU A 298 -14.80 -19.10 -6.15
N ASP A 299 -13.57 -19.34 -6.62
CA ASP A 299 -12.87 -20.60 -6.43
C ASP A 299 -12.14 -20.65 -5.06
N VAL A 300 -11.93 -19.51 -4.40
CA VAL A 300 -11.27 -19.41 -3.10
C VAL A 300 -12.27 -19.60 -1.95
N THR A 301 -12.50 -20.86 -1.57
CA THR A 301 -13.54 -21.24 -0.58
C THR A 301 -12.99 -21.60 0.81
N ILE A 302 -11.68 -21.47 0.99
CA ILE A 302 -10.97 -21.88 2.21
C ILE A 302 -10.82 -20.73 3.21
N PRO A 303 -10.74 -21.02 4.52
CA PRO A 303 -10.47 -20.01 5.53
C PRO A 303 -9.28 -19.11 5.19
N THR A 304 -9.48 -17.80 5.24
CA THR A 304 -8.50 -16.79 4.80
C THR A 304 -8.29 -15.69 5.85
N LEU A 305 -7.04 -15.45 6.25
CA LEU A 305 -6.65 -14.29 7.06
C LEU A 305 -5.89 -13.26 6.21
N ILE A 306 -6.56 -12.18 5.84
CA ILE A 306 -5.97 -11.10 5.03
C ILE A 306 -5.23 -10.11 5.93
N LEU A 307 -3.95 -9.87 5.67
CA LEU A 307 -3.13 -8.88 6.36
C LEU A 307 -2.71 -7.78 5.37
N GLN A 308 -3.28 -6.58 5.44
CA GLN A 308 -2.99 -5.50 4.47
C GLN A 308 -2.32 -4.29 5.10
N GLY A 309 -1.38 -3.69 4.40
CA GLY A 309 -0.52 -2.64 4.92
C GLY A 309 -1.11 -1.23 4.84
N GLN A 310 -1.02 -0.47 5.93
CA GLN A 310 -1.39 0.95 6.01
C GLN A 310 -0.36 1.85 5.33
N ALA A 311 0.91 1.43 5.29
CA ALA A 311 1.99 2.08 4.56
C ALA A 311 2.21 1.46 3.17
N ASP A 312 1.16 0.98 2.51
CA ASP A 312 1.24 0.35 1.20
C ASP A 312 0.67 1.25 0.10
N THR A 313 1.56 1.85 -0.70
CA THR A 313 1.15 2.64 -1.87
C THR A 313 1.01 1.79 -3.13
N LEU A 314 1.52 0.57 -3.17
CA LEU A 314 1.45 -0.35 -4.32
C LEU A 314 0.11 -1.08 -4.31
N PHE A 315 -0.16 -1.82 -3.24
CA PHE A 315 -1.37 -2.58 -2.96
C PHE A 315 -2.07 -1.92 -1.77
N ASN A 316 -2.72 -0.79 -2.01
CA ASN A 316 -3.36 -0.06 -0.91
C ASN A 316 -4.51 -0.87 -0.27
N LEU A 317 -5.01 -0.39 0.87
CA LEU A 317 -6.05 -1.04 1.66
C LEU A 317 -7.34 -1.38 0.89
N ASN A 318 -7.62 -0.74 -0.26
CA ASN A 318 -8.80 -1.04 -1.08
C ASN A 318 -8.72 -2.42 -1.74
N GLU A 319 -7.51 -2.91 -2.03
CA GLU A 319 -7.29 -4.25 -2.60
C GLU A 319 -7.82 -5.32 -1.63
N ALA A 320 -7.35 -5.30 -0.38
CA ALA A 320 -7.82 -6.21 0.65
C ALA A 320 -9.30 -6.04 0.97
N ALA A 321 -9.82 -4.80 0.98
CA ALA A 321 -11.24 -4.58 1.19
C ALA A 321 -12.10 -5.23 0.10
N ALA A 322 -11.63 -5.21 -1.16
CA ALA A 322 -12.31 -5.86 -2.27
C ALA A 322 -12.28 -7.39 -2.13
N THR A 323 -11.11 -7.98 -1.85
CA THR A 323 -11.00 -9.42 -1.62
C THR A 323 -11.82 -9.88 -0.41
N TYR A 324 -11.73 -9.18 0.72
CA TYR A 324 -12.51 -9.46 1.93
C TYR A 324 -14.01 -9.47 1.63
N THR A 325 -14.50 -8.46 0.91
CA THR A 325 -15.94 -8.37 0.58
C THR A 325 -16.37 -9.51 -0.33
N ALA A 326 -15.61 -9.82 -1.37
CA ALA A 326 -15.92 -10.94 -2.28
C ALA A 326 -16.00 -12.28 -1.53
N LEU A 327 -15.00 -12.59 -0.71
CA LEU A 327 -14.96 -13.82 0.08
C LEU A 327 -16.06 -13.87 1.14
N GLN A 328 -16.35 -12.74 1.80
CA GLN A 328 -17.42 -12.67 2.78
C GLN A 328 -18.81 -12.86 2.15
N GLU A 329 -19.06 -12.24 1.00
CA GLU A 329 -20.36 -12.31 0.31
C GLU A 329 -20.69 -13.72 -0.19
N GLN A 330 -19.70 -14.52 -0.58
CA GLN A 330 -19.90 -15.92 -0.95
C GLN A 330 -19.94 -16.88 0.26
N GLY A 331 -19.63 -16.40 1.46
CA GLY A 331 -19.69 -17.17 2.70
C GLY A 331 -18.40 -17.91 3.08
N THR A 332 -17.26 -17.55 2.48
CA THR A 332 -15.93 -18.02 2.93
C THR A 332 -15.64 -17.44 4.32
N ASP A 333 -15.04 -18.24 5.21
CA ASP A 333 -14.55 -17.76 6.50
C ASP A 333 -13.34 -16.84 6.28
N VAL A 334 -13.55 -15.53 6.41
CA VAL A 334 -12.53 -14.53 6.09
C VAL A 334 -12.40 -13.50 7.20
N LYS A 335 -11.17 -13.23 7.62
CA LYS A 335 -10.83 -12.16 8.57
C LYS A 335 -9.84 -11.20 7.95
N MET A 336 -9.87 -9.94 8.37
CA MET A 336 -8.97 -8.90 7.84
C MET A 336 -8.29 -8.13 8.97
N SER A 337 -6.99 -7.89 8.82
CA SER A 337 -6.25 -6.97 9.68
C SER A 337 -5.52 -5.94 8.83
N TRP A 338 -5.70 -4.67 9.15
CA TRP A 338 -4.86 -3.59 8.63
C TRP A 338 -3.68 -3.37 9.56
N ILE A 339 -2.48 -3.58 9.04
CA ILE A 339 -1.21 -3.58 9.78
C ILE A 339 -0.40 -2.33 9.39
N GLU A 340 0.48 -1.81 10.25
CA GLU A 340 1.25 -0.60 9.94
C GLU A 340 2.20 -0.77 8.76
N TYR A 341 2.76 -1.97 8.61
CA TYR A 341 3.63 -2.38 7.50
C TYR A 341 3.10 -2.01 6.10
N GLY A 342 3.95 -2.11 5.09
CA GLY A 342 3.56 -2.04 3.68
C GLY A 342 4.77 -1.95 2.77
N HIS A 343 4.56 -1.99 1.46
CA HIS A 343 5.65 -1.83 0.50
C HIS A 343 6.38 -0.48 0.57
N SER A 344 5.77 0.53 1.20
CA SER A 344 6.32 1.89 1.33
C SER A 344 6.69 2.27 2.76
N GLY A 345 6.64 1.34 3.72
CA GLY A 345 7.01 1.62 5.11
C GLY A 345 7.22 0.38 5.97
N PRO A 346 8.05 0.48 7.01
CA PRO A 346 8.36 -0.66 7.90
C PRO A 346 7.15 -1.06 8.76
N PRO A 347 7.14 -2.28 9.32
CA PRO A 347 6.17 -2.64 10.35
C PRO A 347 6.41 -1.80 11.61
N ALA A 348 5.39 -1.65 12.44
CA ALA A 348 5.58 -1.03 13.75
C ALA A 348 6.37 -1.96 14.70
N ASP A 349 7.06 -1.38 15.69
CA ASP A 349 7.77 -2.17 16.71
C ASP A 349 6.83 -3.21 17.35
N GLY A 350 7.26 -4.47 17.46
CA GLY A 350 6.42 -5.53 18.05
C GLY A 350 5.14 -5.85 17.27
N GLU A 351 5.04 -5.47 16.00
CA GLU A 351 3.94 -5.84 15.11
C GLU A 351 4.23 -7.15 14.37
N LEU A 352 5.23 -7.15 13.49
CA LEU A 352 5.58 -8.26 12.59
C LEU A 352 7.08 -8.18 12.24
N ASP A 353 7.78 -9.32 12.28
CA ASP A 353 9.11 -9.47 11.70
C ASP A 353 9.21 -10.86 11.08
N LEU A 354 9.21 -10.94 9.75
CA LEU A 354 9.31 -12.21 9.03
C LEU A 354 10.75 -12.77 9.04
N GLY A 355 11.76 -11.91 9.26
CA GLY A 355 13.17 -12.31 9.35
C GLY A 355 13.57 -12.81 10.75
N ALA A 356 12.78 -12.48 11.77
CA ALA A 356 12.94 -12.97 13.14
C ALA A 356 11.57 -13.16 13.81
N PRO A 357 10.79 -14.17 13.39
CA PRO A 357 9.43 -14.39 13.90
C PRO A 357 9.45 -14.74 15.40
N ASP A 358 8.68 -13.99 16.19
CA ASP A 358 8.48 -14.23 17.62
C ASP A 358 7.04 -13.88 18.07
N PRO A 359 6.12 -14.87 18.09
CA PRO A 359 4.76 -14.73 18.64
C PRO A 359 4.65 -14.23 20.08
N ALA A 360 5.72 -14.27 20.90
CA ALA A 360 5.68 -13.77 22.26
C ALA A 360 5.83 -12.25 22.32
N THR A 361 6.47 -11.64 21.32
CA THR A 361 6.76 -10.21 21.28
C THR A 361 6.11 -9.48 20.10
N GLN A 362 5.56 -10.20 19.12
CA GLN A 362 5.00 -9.65 17.89
C GLN A 362 3.51 -9.97 17.75
N HIS A 363 2.68 -8.92 17.66
CA HIS A 363 1.21 -9.05 17.64
C HIS A 363 0.70 -9.85 16.43
N ILE A 364 1.15 -9.51 15.22
CA ILE A 364 0.69 -10.12 13.99
C ILE A 364 1.31 -11.49 13.81
N THR A 365 2.60 -11.68 14.12
CA THR A 365 3.21 -13.02 14.12
C THR A 365 2.44 -13.99 15.03
N LYS A 366 2.04 -13.53 16.23
CA LYS A 366 1.18 -14.33 17.10
C LYS A 366 -0.15 -14.69 16.44
N ARG A 367 -0.80 -13.73 15.78
CA ARG A 367 -2.07 -13.96 15.08
C ARG A 367 -1.94 -15.00 13.95
N ILE A 368 -0.86 -14.96 13.18
CA ILE A 368 -0.57 -15.94 12.11
C ILE A 368 -0.48 -17.35 12.70
N PHE A 369 0.29 -17.55 13.77
CA PHE A 369 0.45 -18.88 14.37
C PHE A 369 -0.76 -19.34 15.18
N ASP A 370 -1.54 -18.45 15.81
CA ASP A 370 -2.82 -18.81 16.41
C ASP A 370 -3.83 -19.28 15.34
N TRP A 371 -3.83 -18.62 14.17
CA TRP A 371 -4.64 -19.01 13.01
C TRP A 371 -4.27 -20.40 12.50
N PHE A 372 -2.98 -20.66 12.28
CA PHE A 372 -2.52 -22.00 11.89
C PHE A 372 -2.74 -23.06 12.97
N ALA A 373 -2.62 -22.72 14.26
CA ALA A 373 -2.97 -23.66 15.32
C ALA A 373 -4.45 -24.07 15.24
N HIS A 374 -5.34 -23.10 14.96
CA HIS A 374 -6.77 -23.35 14.82
C HIS A 374 -7.11 -24.29 13.65
N TYR A 375 -6.63 -23.99 12.44
CA TYR A 375 -7.02 -24.72 11.23
C TYR A 375 -6.15 -25.94 10.91
N LEU A 376 -4.91 -25.98 11.42
CA LEU A 376 -3.95 -27.03 11.06
C LEU A 376 -3.59 -28.00 12.20
N LYS A 377 -3.75 -27.62 13.47
CA LYS A 377 -3.38 -28.47 14.64
C LYS A 377 -4.56 -29.07 15.40
N ASP A 378 -5.78 -28.97 14.85
CA ASP A 378 -7.02 -29.35 15.53
C ASP A 378 -7.21 -28.63 16.89
N GLU A 379 -6.52 -27.51 17.11
CA GLU A 379 -6.63 -26.71 18.33
C GLU A 379 -7.80 -25.71 18.20
N ALA A 380 -9.02 -26.22 18.15
CA ALA A 380 -10.23 -25.40 17.93
C ALA A 380 -10.43 -24.26 18.97
N THR A 381 -9.72 -24.30 20.10
CA THR A 381 -9.72 -23.24 21.12
C THR A 381 -8.69 -22.13 20.86
N ALA A 382 -7.76 -22.31 19.92
CA ALA A 382 -6.83 -21.27 19.50
C ALA A 382 -7.62 -20.10 18.90
N PRO A 383 -7.36 -18.84 19.33
CA PRO A 383 -8.15 -17.70 18.92
C PRO A 383 -7.77 -17.24 17.50
N THR A 384 -8.70 -17.31 16.55
CA THR A 384 -8.52 -16.79 15.18
C THR A 384 -8.54 -15.25 15.09
N GLY A 385 -8.82 -14.58 16.21
CA GLY A 385 -8.89 -13.12 16.30
C GLY A 385 -10.24 -12.52 15.84
N PRO A 386 -10.35 -11.18 15.87
CA PRO A 386 -11.57 -10.47 15.46
C PRO A 386 -11.79 -10.53 13.95
N GLU A 387 -13.03 -10.31 13.52
CA GLU A 387 -13.40 -10.23 12.08
C GLU A 387 -12.61 -9.14 11.36
N PHE A 388 -12.49 -7.98 11.99
CA PHE A 388 -11.68 -6.87 11.49
C PHE A 388 -10.85 -6.26 12.61
N SER A 389 -9.58 -5.95 12.34
CA SER A 389 -8.74 -5.14 13.22
C SER A 389 -7.86 -4.17 12.43
N TYR A 390 -7.40 -3.12 13.11
CA TYR A 390 -6.56 -2.11 12.49
C TYR A 390 -5.58 -1.49 13.49
N PHE A 391 -4.38 -1.17 13.02
CA PHE A 391 -3.34 -0.52 13.81
C PHE A 391 -3.59 0.99 13.94
N ARG A 392 -3.33 1.55 15.12
CA ARG A 392 -3.48 2.99 15.42
C ARG A 392 -2.13 3.56 15.84
N ASP A 393 -1.49 4.27 14.93
CA ASP A 393 -0.16 4.88 15.12
C ASP A 393 -0.13 5.96 16.22
N TRP A 394 -1.28 6.55 16.55
CA TRP A 394 -1.42 7.50 17.66
C TRP A 394 -1.59 6.86 19.05
N VAL A 395 -1.54 5.52 19.17
CA VAL A 395 -1.65 4.83 20.46
C VAL A 395 -0.28 4.38 20.92
N ASP A 396 0.22 5.00 21.99
CA ASP A 396 1.50 4.62 22.59
C ASP A 396 1.46 3.20 23.18
N TYR A 397 2.56 2.46 23.00
CA TYR A 397 2.79 1.15 23.61
C TYR A 397 4.30 0.87 23.75
N GLU A 398 4.64 -0.18 24.51
CA GLU A 398 6.01 -0.67 24.64
C GLU A 398 6.03 -2.19 24.42
N GLY A 399 7.06 -2.69 23.72
CA GLY A 399 7.28 -4.12 23.50
C GLY A 399 6.42 -4.69 22.38
N ILE A 400 5.17 -5.05 22.67
CA ILE A 400 4.26 -5.70 21.71
C ILE A 400 3.14 -4.75 21.26
N ALA A 401 2.85 -4.71 19.96
CA ALA A 401 1.90 -3.77 19.35
C ALA A 401 0.42 -3.98 19.73
N THR A 402 0.09 -5.02 20.51
CA THR A 402 -1.30 -5.37 20.86
C THR A 402 -2.15 -4.19 21.35
N PRO A 403 -1.67 -3.26 22.21
CA PRO A 403 -2.46 -2.12 22.66
C PRO A 403 -2.82 -1.13 21.54
N ALA A 404 -2.00 -1.02 20.49
CA ALA A 404 -2.26 -0.15 19.35
C ALA A 404 -3.37 -0.66 18.44
N TYR A 405 -3.63 -1.97 18.43
CA TYR A 405 -4.70 -2.55 17.65
C TYR A 405 -6.09 -2.28 18.23
N ALA A 406 -7.02 -1.89 17.37
CA ALA A 406 -8.45 -1.90 17.63
C ALA A 406 -9.11 -3.04 16.86
N SER A 407 -10.25 -3.52 17.37
CA SER A 407 -10.98 -4.67 16.83
C SER A 407 -12.45 -4.34 16.60
N SER A 408 -13.06 -5.03 15.64
CA SER A 408 -14.47 -4.93 15.28
C SER A 408 -15.00 -6.30 14.85
N ASP A 409 -16.28 -6.56 15.14
CA ASP A 409 -17.00 -7.76 14.69
C ASP A 409 -17.55 -7.60 13.26
N SER A 410 -17.30 -6.44 12.61
CA SER A 410 -17.73 -6.17 11.24
C SER A 410 -16.82 -5.16 10.54
N TYR A 411 -16.74 -5.29 9.22
CA TYR A 411 -16.21 -4.28 8.29
C TYR A 411 -17.33 -3.92 7.28
N PRO A 412 -17.44 -2.66 6.83
CA PRO A 412 -16.67 -1.48 7.24
C PRO A 412 -17.02 -0.99 8.67
N VAL A 413 -16.15 -0.16 9.24
CA VAL A 413 -16.36 0.49 10.55
C VAL A 413 -16.68 1.98 10.40
N GLY A 414 -17.12 2.59 11.50
CA GLY A 414 -17.41 4.02 11.56
C GLY A 414 -18.72 4.42 10.91
N ARG A 415 -18.93 5.73 10.82
CA ARG A 415 -20.11 6.37 10.22
C ARG A 415 -19.68 7.26 9.07
N ARG A 416 -20.53 7.35 8.05
CA ARG A 416 -20.35 8.25 6.91
C ARG A 416 -20.61 9.69 7.34
N SER A 417 -19.55 10.49 7.38
CA SER A 417 -19.59 11.91 7.73
C SER A 417 -19.22 12.75 6.51
N THR A 418 -20.08 13.67 6.09
CA THR A 418 -19.92 14.41 4.83
C THR A 418 -19.60 15.89 5.07
N TYR A 419 -18.60 16.38 4.33
CA TYR A 419 -18.37 17.80 4.09
C TYR A 419 -18.70 18.15 2.64
N HIS A 420 -19.16 19.38 2.43
CA HIS A 420 -19.46 19.96 1.13
C HIS A 420 -18.39 21.00 0.76
N LEU A 421 -17.99 21.02 -0.51
CA LEU A 421 -17.02 22.01 -0.99
C LEU A 421 -17.72 23.37 -1.13
N SER A 422 -17.13 24.41 -0.54
CA SER A 422 -17.63 25.78 -0.55
C SER A 422 -16.54 26.75 -0.97
N SER A 423 -16.88 27.77 -1.77
CA SER A 423 -15.94 28.85 -2.14
C SER A 423 -15.81 29.95 -1.07
N THR A 424 -16.34 29.74 0.14
CA THR A 424 -16.03 30.61 1.27
C THR A 424 -14.50 30.64 1.45
N PRO A 425 -13.86 31.83 1.49
CA PRO A 425 -12.42 31.91 1.66
C PRO A 425 -11.98 31.15 2.91
N SER A 426 -11.00 30.25 2.75
CA SER A 426 -10.40 29.59 3.90
C SER A 426 -9.71 30.62 4.80
N SER A 427 -9.59 30.32 6.09
CA SER A 427 -8.83 31.18 7.02
C SER A 427 -7.32 31.24 6.71
N THR A 428 -6.83 30.39 5.79
CA THR A 428 -5.45 30.44 5.26
C THR A 428 -5.33 31.38 4.04
N GLY A 429 -6.42 32.05 3.64
CA GLY A 429 -6.43 33.08 2.60
C GLY A 429 -6.29 32.56 1.16
N THR A 430 -6.19 31.24 0.97
CA THR A 430 -6.10 30.57 -0.33
C THR A 430 -6.99 29.32 -0.34
N GLY A 431 -7.81 29.16 -1.38
CA GLY A 431 -8.75 28.05 -1.51
C GLY A 431 -10.11 28.27 -0.84
N GLY A 432 -10.91 27.20 -0.78
CA GLY A 432 -12.27 27.15 -0.26
C GLY A 432 -12.35 26.44 1.10
N MET A 433 -13.57 26.29 1.60
CA MET A 433 -13.87 25.60 2.86
C MET A 433 -14.61 24.28 2.63
N LEU A 434 -14.39 23.33 3.53
CA LEU A 434 -15.21 22.14 3.72
C LEU A 434 -16.27 22.42 4.79
N VAL A 435 -17.55 22.47 4.39
CA VAL A 435 -18.68 22.81 5.26
C VAL A 435 -19.61 21.64 5.54
N THR A 436 -20.12 21.48 6.75
CA THR A 436 -21.01 20.38 7.13
C THR A 436 -22.47 20.61 6.71
N ASP A 437 -22.95 21.86 6.74
CA ASP A 437 -24.30 22.20 6.30
C ASP A 437 -24.30 22.60 4.81
N ARG A 438 -25.21 22.01 4.04
CA ARG A 438 -25.43 22.37 2.63
C ARG A 438 -25.87 23.83 2.45
N ALA A 439 -26.50 24.42 3.46
CA ALA A 439 -26.92 25.82 3.45
C ALA A 439 -25.73 26.79 3.55
N ASP A 440 -24.58 26.35 4.05
CA ASP A 440 -23.36 27.16 4.20
C ASP A 440 -22.48 27.14 2.93
N VAL A 441 -22.89 26.40 1.89
CA VAL A 441 -22.14 26.31 0.63
C VAL A 441 -22.27 27.60 -0.15
N THR A 442 -21.13 28.26 -0.38
CA THR A 442 -21.01 29.46 -1.19
C THR A 442 -20.56 29.09 -2.60
N THR A 443 -21.28 29.57 -3.61
CA THR A 443 -20.94 29.37 -5.03
C THR A 443 -19.64 30.10 -5.40
N GLY A 444 -18.85 29.50 -6.27
CA GLY A 444 -17.59 30.04 -6.78
C GLY A 444 -16.75 28.94 -7.40
N SER A 445 -15.54 29.26 -7.84
CA SER A 445 -14.71 28.32 -8.58
C SER A 445 -13.22 28.48 -8.27
N GLN A 446 -12.47 27.39 -8.49
CA GLN A 446 -11.01 27.38 -8.43
C GLN A 446 -10.46 26.75 -9.70
N SER A 447 -9.58 27.46 -10.41
CA SER A 447 -8.95 26.97 -11.63
C SER A 447 -7.46 26.70 -11.44
N PHE A 448 -6.97 25.63 -12.07
CA PHE A 448 -5.57 25.23 -12.07
C PHE A 448 -5.19 24.59 -13.41
N ALA A 449 -3.90 24.34 -13.62
CA ALA A 449 -3.41 23.62 -14.79
C ALA A 449 -3.06 22.16 -14.43
N ALA A 450 -3.66 21.20 -15.13
CA ALA A 450 -3.24 19.81 -15.12
C ALA A 450 -2.12 19.60 -16.13
N THR A 451 -0.92 19.24 -15.68
CA THR A 451 0.30 19.26 -16.49
C THR A 451 0.89 17.87 -16.69
N ALA A 452 1.61 17.71 -17.80
CA ALA A 452 2.40 16.49 -18.06
C ALA A 452 3.71 16.44 -17.26
N VAL A 453 4.17 17.59 -16.78
CA VAL A 453 5.37 17.70 -15.94
C VAL A 453 4.94 17.48 -14.49
N PRO A 454 5.58 16.55 -13.76
CA PRO A 454 5.28 16.37 -12.35
C PRO A 454 5.73 17.56 -11.52
N VAL A 455 4.93 17.89 -10.51
CA VAL A 455 5.26 18.86 -9.47
C VAL A 455 5.66 18.07 -8.22
N PRO A 456 6.80 18.36 -7.56
CA PRO A 456 7.21 17.66 -6.35
C PRO A 456 6.43 18.22 -5.14
N ASP A 457 5.19 17.79 -4.96
CA ASP A 457 4.29 18.22 -3.88
C ASP A 457 3.82 17.06 -2.98
N GLU A 458 4.45 15.89 -3.14
CA GLU A 458 4.25 14.66 -2.37
C GLU A 458 5.52 13.79 -2.43
N ASP A 459 5.57 12.79 -1.56
CA ASP A 459 6.67 11.85 -1.46
C ASP A 459 6.68 10.81 -2.57
N LEU A 460 7.87 10.38 -2.97
CA LEU A 460 8.01 9.32 -3.97
C LEU A 460 7.64 7.97 -3.34
N ASP A 461 6.59 7.37 -3.86
CA ASP A 461 5.89 6.18 -3.32
C ASP A 461 6.80 4.94 -3.12
N VAL A 462 7.79 4.73 -3.97
CA VAL A 462 8.65 3.54 -3.96
C VAL A 462 9.95 3.69 -3.18
N VAL A 463 10.37 4.92 -2.87
CA VAL A 463 11.72 5.13 -2.31
C VAL A 463 11.83 4.60 -0.89
N GLY A 464 10.75 4.62 -0.11
CA GLY A 464 10.70 4.02 1.23
C GLY A 464 11.01 2.51 1.25
N MET A 465 10.91 1.83 0.09
CA MET A 465 11.34 0.43 -0.08
C MET A 465 12.86 0.27 -0.12
N PHE A 466 13.61 1.29 -0.56
CA PHE A 466 15.04 1.18 -0.89
C PHE A 466 15.96 2.08 -0.07
N LEU A 467 15.50 3.26 0.34
CA LEU A 467 16.30 4.29 1.01
C LEU A 467 15.43 5.15 1.93
N ASP A 468 16.01 5.67 3.01
CA ASP A 468 15.42 6.78 3.77
C ASP A 468 15.21 7.97 2.82
N GLN A 469 13.97 8.48 2.78
CA GLN A 469 13.67 9.64 1.94
C GLN A 469 14.31 10.90 2.52
N PRO A 470 14.89 11.77 1.68
CA PRO A 470 15.27 13.10 2.15
C PRO A 470 14.01 13.82 2.64
N GLU A 471 14.05 14.34 3.87
CA GLU A 471 12.96 15.14 4.45
C GLU A 471 12.50 16.21 3.44
N GLN A 472 11.22 16.21 3.10
CA GLN A 472 10.66 17.24 2.23
C GLN A 472 10.81 18.61 2.90
N PRO A 473 11.10 19.67 2.13
CA PRO A 473 11.14 21.01 2.68
C PRO A 473 9.74 21.40 3.16
N GLU A 474 9.56 21.37 4.48
CA GLU A 474 8.32 21.80 5.11
C GLU A 474 8.14 23.33 5.03
N PRO A 475 6.92 23.81 4.72
CA PRO A 475 5.70 23.02 4.51
C PRO A 475 5.57 22.51 3.06
N ALA A 476 5.26 21.21 2.90
CA ALA A 476 4.86 20.64 1.61
C ALA A 476 3.49 21.21 1.17
N THR A 477 3.50 22.35 0.48
CA THR A 477 2.28 22.97 -0.06
C THR A 477 2.17 22.76 -1.56
N ASP A 478 0.98 22.43 -2.06
CA ASP A 478 0.73 22.48 -3.51
C ASP A 478 1.12 23.88 -4.02
N LEU A 479 1.72 23.98 -5.21
CA LEU A 479 2.13 25.27 -5.77
C LEU A 479 0.89 26.09 -6.22
N PRO A 480 0.94 27.44 -6.20
CA PRO A 480 -0.15 28.25 -6.72
C PRO A 480 -0.46 27.91 -8.18
N GLY A 481 -1.75 27.67 -8.50
CA GLY A 481 -2.21 27.36 -9.85
C GLY A 481 -2.05 25.90 -10.29
N THR A 482 -1.60 25.00 -9.41
CA THR A 482 -1.46 23.56 -9.71
C THR A 482 -2.53 22.68 -9.08
N ALA A 483 -3.34 23.23 -8.17
CA ALA A 483 -4.40 22.50 -7.47
C ALA A 483 -5.54 23.42 -7.00
N ALA A 484 -6.75 22.86 -6.89
CA ALA A 484 -7.86 23.42 -6.11
C ALA A 484 -7.88 22.83 -4.70
N ARG A 485 -8.19 23.63 -3.68
CA ARG A 485 -8.05 23.24 -2.26
C ARG A 485 -9.27 23.60 -1.44
N TYR A 486 -9.65 22.71 -0.51
CA TYR A 486 -10.77 22.91 0.39
C TYR A 486 -10.39 22.43 1.80
N ASP A 487 -10.46 23.34 2.77
CA ASP A 487 -10.02 23.09 4.14
C ASP A 487 -11.21 23.06 5.10
N THR A 488 -11.15 22.17 6.08
CA THR A 488 -11.97 22.33 7.29
C THR A 488 -11.52 23.57 8.10
N ALA A 489 -12.42 24.06 8.96
CA ALA A 489 -12.00 24.91 10.08
C ALA A 489 -11.07 24.10 11.02
N PRO A 490 -10.24 24.74 11.88
CA PRO A 490 -9.48 24.00 12.89
C PRO A 490 -10.40 23.07 13.67
N LEU A 491 -10.04 21.80 13.73
CA LEU A 491 -10.88 20.78 14.33
C LEU A 491 -11.05 21.05 15.84
N GLY A 492 -12.28 21.14 16.32
CA GLY A 492 -12.56 21.36 17.76
C GLY A 492 -12.19 20.17 18.65
N ARG A 493 -12.02 18.98 18.05
CA ARG A 493 -11.61 17.70 18.65
C ARG A 493 -10.92 16.85 17.58
N HIS A 494 -10.24 15.78 17.98
CA HIS A 494 -9.69 14.83 17.00
C HIS A 494 -10.79 14.16 16.18
N VAL A 495 -10.45 13.71 14.97
CA VAL A 495 -11.30 12.93 14.08
C VAL A 495 -10.53 11.70 13.63
N ASP A 496 -11.01 10.53 14.03
CA ASP A 496 -10.41 9.24 13.64
C ASP A 496 -11.15 8.73 12.41
N VAL A 497 -10.41 8.47 11.33
CA VAL A 497 -10.92 7.94 10.07
C VAL A 497 -10.38 6.52 9.88
N VAL A 498 -11.27 5.58 9.58
CA VAL A 498 -10.93 4.18 9.29
C VAL A 498 -11.79 3.71 8.13
N GLY A 499 -11.19 3.60 6.95
CA GLY A 499 -11.91 3.19 5.74
C GLY A 499 -11.56 4.04 4.52
N SER A 500 -12.27 3.80 3.42
CA SER A 500 -12.14 4.57 2.17
C SER A 500 -13.04 5.81 2.18
N PRO A 501 -12.47 7.02 2.03
CA PRO A 501 -13.25 8.21 1.73
C PRO A 501 -13.89 8.19 0.34
N GLU A 502 -15.04 8.84 0.20
CA GLU A 502 -15.76 9.00 -1.07
C GLU A 502 -15.86 10.48 -1.43
N VAL A 503 -15.45 10.87 -2.65
CA VAL A 503 -15.56 12.24 -3.16
C VAL A 503 -16.53 12.29 -4.32
N ARG A 504 -17.53 13.18 -4.28
CA ARG A 504 -18.33 13.55 -5.47
C ARG A 504 -17.73 14.80 -6.09
N LEU A 505 -17.32 14.69 -7.35
CA LEU A 505 -16.57 15.71 -8.06
C LEU A 505 -17.15 15.91 -9.47
N GLN A 506 -17.21 17.17 -9.90
CA GLN A 506 -17.36 17.53 -11.30
C GLN A 506 -16.40 18.67 -11.60
N VAL A 507 -15.80 18.65 -12.78
CA VAL A 507 -14.82 19.64 -13.20
C VAL A 507 -15.18 20.16 -14.59
N GLU A 508 -14.81 21.41 -14.87
CA GLU A 508 -14.84 21.94 -16.22
C GLU A 508 -13.43 21.86 -16.84
N ALA A 509 -13.33 21.26 -18.02
CA ALA A 509 -12.10 21.26 -18.82
C ALA A 509 -12.44 21.45 -20.32
N PRO A 510 -12.75 22.67 -20.76
CA PRO A 510 -13.36 22.92 -22.08
C PRO A 510 -12.51 22.44 -23.26
N THR A 511 -11.18 22.39 -23.10
CA THR A 511 -10.28 21.85 -24.12
C THR A 511 -10.41 20.34 -24.24
N VAL A 512 -10.56 19.62 -23.13
CA VAL A 512 -10.69 18.16 -23.12
C VAL A 512 -12.10 17.75 -23.54
N GLU A 513 -13.15 18.46 -23.13
CA GLU A 513 -14.53 18.17 -23.53
C GLU A 513 -14.68 18.05 -25.06
N GLN A 514 -13.93 18.84 -25.81
CA GLN A 514 -13.92 18.83 -27.29
C GLN A 514 -13.01 17.78 -27.91
N THR A 515 -12.00 17.28 -27.18
CA THR A 515 -10.95 16.41 -27.72
C THR A 515 -10.89 15.03 -27.08
N GLN A 516 -11.66 14.77 -26.02
CA GLN A 516 -11.67 13.51 -25.31
C GLN A 516 -12.02 12.38 -26.29
N GLY A 517 -11.12 11.41 -26.38
CA GLY A 517 -11.17 10.32 -27.34
C GLY A 517 -10.04 9.34 -27.08
N GLY A 518 -10.37 8.05 -26.99
CA GLY A 518 -9.45 7.04 -26.44
C GLY A 518 -9.09 7.33 -24.98
N ASP A 519 -8.36 6.41 -24.33
CA ASP A 519 -8.09 6.57 -22.90
C ASP A 519 -7.04 7.65 -22.60
N VAL A 520 -6.01 7.78 -23.45
CA VAL A 520 -4.93 8.77 -23.28
C VAL A 520 -5.41 10.22 -23.45
N GLY A 521 -6.51 10.44 -24.17
CA GLY A 521 -7.10 11.77 -24.41
C GLY A 521 -8.01 12.27 -23.29
N LYS A 522 -8.36 11.40 -22.32
CA LYS A 522 -9.21 11.75 -21.17
C LYS A 522 -8.43 12.55 -20.12
N LEU A 523 -9.12 13.44 -19.42
CA LEU A 523 -8.53 14.22 -18.32
C LEU A 523 -8.16 13.29 -17.15
N VAL A 524 -6.97 13.50 -16.59
CA VAL A 524 -6.54 12.90 -15.32
C VAL A 524 -6.32 14.01 -14.28
N VAL A 525 -6.86 13.83 -13.07
CA VAL A 525 -6.53 14.65 -11.89
C VAL A 525 -6.16 13.74 -10.72
N TYR A 526 -5.58 14.31 -9.68
CA TYR A 526 -5.08 13.58 -8.52
C TYR A 526 -5.68 14.14 -7.25
N LEU A 527 -6.48 13.36 -6.54
CA LEU A 527 -7.08 13.75 -5.28
C LEU A 527 -6.20 13.32 -4.12
N LYS A 528 -6.01 14.22 -3.16
CA LYS A 528 -5.17 14.01 -1.97
C LYS A 528 -5.93 14.49 -0.74
N ILE A 529 -5.82 13.75 0.36
CA ILE A 529 -6.26 14.20 1.68
C ILE A 529 -5.01 14.53 2.49
N ARG A 530 -4.98 15.74 3.07
CA ARG A 530 -3.85 16.20 3.87
C ARG A 530 -4.28 16.49 5.30
N ASP A 531 -3.40 16.17 6.24
CA ASP A 531 -3.47 16.63 7.62
C ASP A 531 -2.58 17.86 7.78
N ILE A 532 -3.14 18.96 8.29
CA ILE A 532 -2.45 20.24 8.41
C ILE A 532 -2.44 20.67 9.87
N ALA A 533 -1.24 20.72 10.45
CA ALA A 533 -1.00 21.15 11.81
C ALA A 533 -1.19 22.68 11.99
N PRO A 534 -1.41 23.17 13.22
CA PRO A 534 -1.59 24.60 13.50
C PRO A 534 -0.40 25.49 13.13
N ASP A 535 0.81 24.93 13.07
CA ASP A 535 2.05 25.63 12.66
C ASP A 535 2.23 25.68 11.13
N GLY A 536 1.37 24.99 10.38
CA GLY A 536 1.38 24.95 8.92
C GLY A 536 2.07 23.73 8.32
N THR A 537 2.67 22.85 9.14
CA THR A 537 3.17 21.54 8.69
C THR A 537 2.02 20.75 8.08
N SER A 538 2.28 20.07 6.96
CA SER A 538 1.23 19.45 6.16
C SER A 538 1.74 18.20 5.46
N GLU A 539 1.07 17.07 5.67
CA GLU A 539 1.41 15.79 5.04
C GLU A 539 0.25 15.23 4.21
N VAL A 540 0.55 14.46 3.16
CA VAL A 540 -0.46 13.61 2.51
C VAL A 540 -0.65 12.40 3.41
N VAL A 541 -1.89 12.13 3.83
CA VAL A 541 -2.18 11.01 4.73
C VAL A 541 -1.68 9.71 4.12
N ARG A 542 -0.72 9.07 4.81
CA ARG A 542 -0.05 7.81 4.41
C ARG A 542 0.57 7.85 3.00
N ASN A 543 0.91 9.03 2.49
CA ASN A 543 1.35 9.24 1.10
C ASN A 543 0.38 8.66 0.04
N LEU A 544 -0.92 8.59 0.36
CA LEU A 544 -1.94 8.01 -0.52
C LEU A 544 -2.56 9.05 -1.45
N VAL A 545 -2.58 8.73 -2.74
CA VAL A 545 -3.12 9.57 -3.81
C VAL A 545 -4.17 8.79 -4.59
N ALA A 546 -5.24 9.46 -4.99
CA ALA A 546 -6.30 8.90 -5.83
C ALA A 546 -6.23 9.50 -7.24
N PRO A 547 -5.62 8.83 -8.24
CA PRO A 547 -5.75 9.23 -9.62
C PRO A 547 -7.18 9.05 -10.13
N VAL A 548 -7.68 10.04 -10.85
CA VAL A 548 -9.04 10.07 -11.40
C VAL A 548 -8.94 10.37 -12.88
N ARG A 549 -9.10 9.35 -13.72
CA ARG A 549 -9.31 9.50 -15.15
C ARG A 549 -10.81 9.56 -15.42
N PHE A 550 -11.27 10.72 -15.89
CA PHE A 550 -12.70 10.94 -16.20
C PHE A 550 -13.10 10.13 -17.43
N PRO A 551 -14.12 9.24 -17.36
CA PRO A 551 -14.65 8.57 -18.54
C PRO A 551 -15.20 9.56 -19.57
N ASP A 552 -15.94 10.55 -19.08
CA ASP A 552 -16.37 11.76 -19.77
C ASP A 552 -16.23 12.93 -18.79
N VAL A 553 -15.53 14.00 -19.19
CA VAL A 553 -15.32 15.17 -18.32
C VAL A 553 -16.58 16.01 -18.14
N ALA A 554 -17.58 15.87 -19.01
CA ALA A 554 -18.85 16.56 -18.89
C ALA A 554 -19.73 15.98 -17.76
N ASP A 555 -19.46 14.75 -17.32
CA ASP A 555 -20.24 14.05 -16.32
C ASP A 555 -19.62 14.13 -14.91
N PRO A 556 -20.44 14.18 -13.85
CA PRO A 556 -19.95 14.07 -12.49
C PRO A 556 -19.45 12.66 -12.18
N VAL A 557 -18.42 12.56 -11.36
CA VAL A 557 -17.82 11.30 -10.91
C VAL A 557 -17.96 11.11 -9.40
N THR A 558 -18.01 9.85 -8.99
CA THR A 558 -17.81 9.43 -7.60
C THR A 558 -16.44 8.77 -7.51
N VAL A 559 -15.60 9.30 -6.64
CA VAL A 559 -14.22 8.87 -6.45
C VAL A 559 -14.12 8.10 -5.14
N THR A 560 -13.70 6.84 -5.21
CA THR A 560 -13.38 5.99 -4.06
C THR A 560 -11.89 6.16 -3.75
N MET A 561 -11.56 6.96 -2.75
CA MET A 561 -10.17 7.24 -2.37
C MET A 561 -9.49 5.98 -1.79
N PRO A 562 -8.15 5.87 -1.82
CA PRO A 562 -7.46 4.88 -1.01
C PRO A 562 -7.90 4.97 0.47
N ALA A 563 -8.20 3.83 1.05
CA ALA A 563 -8.53 3.71 2.46
C ALA A 563 -7.29 3.94 3.31
N PHE A 564 -7.51 4.48 4.51
CA PHE A 564 -6.48 4.68 5.50
C PHE A 564 -7.03 4.59 6.92
N VAL A 565 -6.10 4.50 7.86
CA VAL A 565 -6.32 4.68 9.29
C VAL A 565 -5.49 5.87 9.72
N HIS A 566 -6.17 6.92 10.18
CA HIS A 566 -5.52 8.18 10.56
C HIS A 566 -6.34 8.93 11.60
N ARG A 567 -5.63 9.57 12.55
CA ARG A 567 -6.22 10.54 13.47
C ARG A 567 -5.81 11.95 13.04
N PHE A 568 -6.80 12.74 12.64
CA PHE A 568 -6.61 14.17 12.52
C PHE A 568 -6.71 14.81 13.90
N GLU A 569 -5.65 15.45 14.36
CA GLU A 569 -5.57 15.95 15.73
C GLU A 569 -6.46 17.18 16.00
N LYS A 570 -6.75 17.41 17.28
CA LYS A 570 -7.45 18.64 17.67
C LYS A 570 -6.62 19.87 17.26
N GLY A 571 -7.27 20.82 16.59
CA GLY A 571 -6.65 22.05 16.09
C GLY A 571 -6.06 21.91 14.68
N HIS A 572 -5.85 20.69 14.19
CA HIS A 572 -5.47 20.44 12.81
C HIS A 572 -6.61 20.77 11.84
N ARG A 573 -6.32 20.67 10.54
CA ARG A 573 -7.31 20.75 9.47
C ARG A 573 -7.18 19.56 8.55
N ILE A 574 -8.32 19.02 8.14
CA ILE A 574 -8.44 18.14 6.99
C ILE A 574 -8.51 19.02 5.73
N ARG A 575 -7.63 18.78 4.76
CA ARG A 575 -7.68 19.39 3.42
C ARG A 575 -7.96 18.33 2.36
N LEU A 576 -8.88 18.64 1.45
CA LEU A 576 -8.99 17.97 0.15
C LEU A 576 -8.30 18.83 -0.91
N SER A 577 -7.31 18.25 -1.60
CA SER A 577 -6.68 18.87 -2.78
C SER A 577 -7.08 18.10 -4.05
N VAL A 578 -7.47 18.82 -5.10
CA VAL A 578 -7.64 18.32 -6.47
C VAL A 578 -6.48 18.88 -7.30
N SER A 579 -5.52 18.02 -7.63
CA SER A 579 -4.23 18.42 -8.20
C SER A 579 -4.11 18.03 -9.66
N GLY A 580 -3.36 18.83 -10.42
CA GLY A 580 -3.17 18.66 -11.85
C GLY A 580 -2.09 17.67 -12.28
N SER A 581 -1.22 17.27 -11.36
CA SER A 581 -0.08 16.38 -11.60
C SER A 581 0.28 15.62 -10.32
N SER A 582 1.02 14.52 -10.48
CA SER A 582 1.70 13.82 -9.39
C SER A 582 3.08 13.33 -9.88
N PRO A 583 4.11 13.30 -9.03
CA PRO A 583 5.41 12.68 -9.30
C PRO A 583 5.38 11.15 -9.37
N ASN A 584 4.34 10.51 -8.85
CA ASN A 584 4.22 9.05 -8.79
C ASN A 584 3.49 8.44 -9.99
N TYR A 585 2.69 9.23 -10.70
CA TYR A 585 1.79 8.73 -11.74
C TYR A 585 1.97 9.41 -13.10
N ARG A 586 1.73 8.62 -14.16
CA ARG A 586 1.63 9.11 -15.52
C ARG A 586 0.17 9.39 -15.88
N GLY A 587 -0.16 10.66 -16.11
CA GLY A 587 -1.50 11.11 -16.50
C GLY A 587 -1.49 11.92 -17.78
N ASN A 588 -1.80 13.22 -17.67
CA ASN A 588 -1.95 14.12 -18.81
C ASN A 588 -0.68 14.21 -19.68
N THR A 589 -0.86 14.35 -21.00
CA THR A 589 0.24 14.48 -21.97
C THR A 589 0.49 15.92 -22.43
N ALA A 590 -0.44 16.84 -22.10
CA ALA A 590 -0.34 18.27 -22.34
C ALA A 590 -0.90 19.04 -21.13
N ALA A 591 -0.65 20.35 -21.09
CA ALA A 591 -1.26 21.21 -20.08
C ALA A 591 -2.75 21.42 -20.40
N VAL A 592 -3.61 21.12 -19.42
CA VAL A 592 -5.07 21.24 -19.51
C VAL A 592 -5.56 22.21 -18.42
N PRO A 593 -6.24 23.31 -18.75
CA PRO A 593 -6.94 24.13 -17.76
C PRO A 593 -8.11 23.35 -17.17
N VAL A 594 -8.20 23.28 -15.85
CA VAL A 594 -9.26 22.61 -15.11
C VAL A 594 -9.86 23.59 -14.10
N THR A 595 -11.19 23.58 -13.98
CA THR A 595 -11.92 24.36 -12.97
C THR A 595 -12.78 23.44 -12.12
N VAL A 596 -12.78 23.68 -10.81
CA VAL A 596 -13.70 23.04 -9.85
C VAL A 596 -14.71 24.07 -9.37
N ASP A 597 -15.98 23.86 -9.70
CA ASP A 597 -17.08 24.77 -9.37
C ASP A 597 -17.89 24.29 -8.16
N THR A 598 -17.97 25.13 -7.15
CA THR A 598 -18.88 24.92 -6.01
C THR A 598 -20.24 25.54 -6.33
N THR A 599 -21.32 24.79 -6.15
CA THR A 599 -22.71 25.25 -6.40
C THR A 599 -23.51 25.22 -5.10
N SER A 600 -24.37 26.23 -4.89
CA SER A 600 -25.27 26.26 -3.73
C SER A 600 -26.32 25.13 -3.76
N GLY A 601 -26.65 24.58 -2.58
CA GLY A 601 -27.74 23.60 -2.38
C GLY A 601 -29.15 24.10 -2.80
N PRO A 602 -30.25 23.39 -2.46
CA PRO A 602 -31.42 22.99 -3.29
C PRO A 602 -32.24 24.03 -4.10
N GLY A 603 -31.75 25.24 -4.34
CA GLY A 603 -32.37 26.27 -5.19
C GLY A 603 -31.77 26.40 -6.60
N ALA A 604 -30.58 25.83 -6.87
CA ALA A 604 -29.94 25.88 -8.19
C ALA A 604 -30.64 24.99 -9.24
N ALA A 605 -31.39 23.96 -8.81
CA ALA A 605 -32.13 23.06 -9.69
C ALA A 605 -33.39 23.68 -10.32
N ALA A 606 -33.84 24.86 -9.86
CA ALA A 606 -35.03 25.53 -10.40
C ALA A 606 -34.78 26.22 -11.76
N ALA A 607 -33.52 26.34 -12.18
CA ALA A 607 -33.13 26.72 -13.53
C ALA A 607 -32.28 25.57 -14.09
N GLY A 608 -32.91 24.67 -14.84
CA GLY A 608 -32.29 23.41 -15.30
C GLY A 608 -30.83 23.58 -15.75
N GLY A 609 -29.91 22.88 -15.07
CA GLY A 609 -28.47 22.90 -15.36
C GLY A 609 -27.50 23.08 -14.19
N GLY A 610 -27.87 22.78 -12.93
CA GLY A 610 -26.93 22.87 -11.80
C GLY A 610 -26.06 21.62 -11.64
N LEU A 611 -24.73 21.79 -11.54
CA LEU A 611 -23.79 20.72 -11.16
C LEU A 611 -24.21 20.10 -9.81
N PRO A 612 -24.03 18.78 -9.59
CA PRO A 612 -24.34 18.15 -8.33
C PRO A 612 -23.46 18.72 -7.22
N LEU A 613 -23.98 18.72 -6.00
CA LEU A 613 -23.25 19.23 -4.85
C LEU A 613 -21.96 18.42 -4.63
N GLN A 614 -20.82 19.07 -4.82
CA GLN A 614 -19.51 18.46 -4.61
C GLN A 614 -19.29 18.19 -3.12
N SER A 615 -18.71 17.05 -2.78
CA SER A 615 -18.58 16.62 -1.38
C SER A 615 -17.46 15.63 -1.16
N ILE A 616 -16.97 15.56 0.07
CA ILE A 616 -16.13 14.47 0.59
C ILE A 616 -16.84 13.81 1.76
N THR A 617 -16.91 12.48 1.76
CA THR A 617 -17.48 11.67 2.83
C THR A 617 -16.38 10.82 3.45
N LEU A 618 -16.19 10.95 4.76
CA LEU A 618 -15.18 10.23 5.53
C LEU A 618 -15.85 9.13 6.39
N PRO A 619 -15.29 7.91 6.47
CA PRO A 619 -15.70 6.89 7.43
C PRO A 619 -15.07 7.16 8.80
N THR A 620 -15.84 7.79 9.68
CA THR A 620 -15.36 8.35 10.95
C THR A 620 -15.80 7.56 12.17
N LEU A 621 -14.91 7.39 13.16
CA LEU A 621 -15.23 6.79 14.46
C LEU A 621 -15.80 7.87 15.42
N GLY A 622 -16.98 8.39 15.09
CA GLY A 622 -17.67 9.45 15.85
C GLY A 622 -18.17 10.58 14.95
N ASP A 623 -18.92 11.54 15.50
CA ASP A 623 -19.43 12.65 14.68
C ASP A 623 -18.30 13.62 14.29
N ILE A 624 -18.34 14.19 13.09
CA ILE A 624 -17.43 15.26 12.70
C ILE A 624 -17.73 16.58 13.43
N PRO A 625 -16.73 17.44 13.74
CA PRO A 625 -16.97 18.75 14.30
C PRO A 625 -17.81 19.61 13.33
N PRO A 626 -18.76 20.43 13.82
CA PRO A 626 -19.46 21.38 12.98
C PRO A 626 -18.48 22.40 12.42
N SER A 627 -18.71 22.88 11.21
CA SER A 627 -17.92 23.97 10.62
C SER A 627 -18.02 25.21 11.50
N ALA A 628 -16.88 25.70 12.01
CA ALA A 628 -16.84 26.96 12.74
C ALA A 628 -17.13 28.11 11.74
N GLY A 629 -18.39 28.57 11.72
CA GLY A 629 -18.84 29.59 10.77
C GLY A 629 -20.23 30.15 11.01
N THR A 630 -21.10 29.49 11.78
CA THR A 630 -22.37 30.11 12.21
C THR A 630 -22.13 30.86 13.53
N PRO A 631 -22.27 32.20 13.59
CA PRO A 631 -22.55 32.84 14.86
C PRO A 631 -23.83 32.18 15.40
N PRO A 632 -23.96 31.94 16.73
CA PRO A 632 -25.25 31.55 17.27
C PRO A 632 -26.26 32.60 16.79
N ARG A 633 -27.35 32.17 16.13
CA ARG A 633 -28.46 33.07 15.81
C ARG A 633 -28.81 33.78 17.10
N SER A 634 -28.58 35.09 17.15
CA SER A 634 -29.06 35.93 18.22
C SER A 634 -30.58 35.85 18.18
N GLY A 635 -31.14 34.93 18.98
CA GLY A 635 -32.55 34.98 19.33
C GLY A 635 -32.85 36.34 19.95
N PRO A 636 -34.06 36.89 19.75
CA PRO A 636 -34.39 38.17 20.32
C PRO A 636 -34.23 38.08 21.84
N GLU A 637 -33.44 38.99 22.42
CA GLU A 637 -33.35 39.15 23.87
C GLU A 637 -34.76 39.22 24.46
N PRO A 638 -35.03 38.52 25.59
CA PRO A 638 -36.26 38.75 26.33
C PRO A 638 -36.23 40.17 26.86
N GLY A 639 -37.16 40.99 26.37
CA GLY A 639 -37.35 42.34 26.83
C GLY A 639 -37.52 42.40 28.35
N THR A 640 -36.81 43.37 28.94
CA THR A 640 -36.96 43.86 30.29
C THR A 640 -38.42 44.03 30.70
N ASN A 641 -38.85 43.31 31.73
CA ASN A 641 -39.91 43.72 32.63
C ASN A 641 -39.59 43.07 33.98
N ASP A 642 -39.34 43.88 35.01
CA ASP A 642 -39.97 43.73 36.32
C ASP A 642 -39.36 44.72 37.33
N ASP A 643 -40.17 45.68 37.76
CA ASP A 643 -40.39 46.02 39.18
C ASP A 643 -41.77 46.72 39.25
N PRO A 644 -42.63 46.55 40.28
CA PRO A 644 -42.29 46.85 41.66
C PRO A 644 -42.74 45.85 42.74
N SER A 645 -42.02 45.89 43.87
CA SER A 645 -42.51 45.90 45.27
C SER A 645 -42.35 44.65 46.15
N ALA A 646 -41.39 44.73 47.09
CA ALA A 646 -41.56 44.34 48.49
C ALA A 646 -40.45 44.99 49.37
N GLY A 647 -40.84 45.46 50.55
CA GLY A 647 -40.06 46.30 51.47
C GLY A 647 -38.98 45.60 52.33
N PRO A 648 -38.40 46.34 53.30
CA PRO A 648 -37.02 46.15 53.77
C PRO A 648 -36.90 45.39 55.08
N GLY A 649 -35.71 44.82 55.34
CA GLY A 649 -35.36 44.27 56.66
C GLY A 649 -33.89 43.85 56.78
N ASP A 650 -33.16 44.61 57.60
CA ASP A 650 -32.03 44.24 58.46
C ASP A 650 -30.63 43.87 57.89
N ARG A 651 -29.70 44.78 58.22
CA ARG A 651 -28.26 44.61 58.53
C ARG A 651 -28.08 43.93 59.92
N PRO A 652 -26.86 43.60 60.45
CA PRO A 652 -25.49 43.86 59.96
C PRO A 652 -24.46 42.71 60.15
N GLU A 653 -23.20 43.01 59.79
CA GLU A 653 -21.92 42.61 60.45
C GLU A 653 -21.34 41.19 60.24
N HIS A 654 -20.18 41.12 59.54
CA HIS A 654 -18.91 40.92 60.25
C HIS A 654 -17.66 41.27 59.41
N ASP A 655 -16.75 41.96 60.10
CA ASP A 655 -15.42 42.46 59.72
C ASP A 655 -14.31 41.42 59.47
N ASP A 656 -13.33 41.89 58.69
CA ASP A 656 -11.86 41.80 58.82
C ASP A 656 -11.06 40.48 58.83
N ALA A 657 -10.08 40.43 57.91
CA ALA A 657 -8.61 40.39 58.14
C ALA A 657 -7.89 39.60 57.01
N ARG A 658 -7.13 40.20 56.09
CA ARG A 658 -5.71 40.66 56.15
C ARG A 658 -4.67 39.62 56.61
N THR A 659 -3.79 39.22 55.67
CA THR A 659 -2.29 39.16 55.70
C THR A 659 -1.83 38.51 54.38
N SER A 660 -1.08 39.06 53.41
CA SER A 660 0.18 39.82 53.31
C SER A 660 1.48 39.01 53.48
N ALA A 661 2.22 38.77 52.37
CA ALA A 661 3.68 38.90 52.15
C ALA A 661 4.07 38.09 50.89
N ALA A 662 4.49 38.64 49.74
CA ALA A 662 5.62 39.52 49.40
C ALA A 662 6.99 38.81 49.35
N GLY A 663 7.58 38.77 48.15
CA GLY A 663 8.98 38.41 47.88
C GLY A 663 9.40 38.88 46.48
N ASN A 664 10.02 40.06 46.43
CA ASN A 664 10.54 40.75 45.24
C ASN A 664 11.96 40.28 44.89
N GLY A 665 12.34 40.35 43.61
CA GLY A 665 13.74 40.29 43.17
C GLY A 665 13.93 40.44 41.65
N THR A 666 14.27 41.64 41.20
CA THR A 666 14.55 42.05 39.80
C THR A 666 16.07 42.06 39.48
N PRO A 667 16.54 42.34 38.24
CA PRO A 667 17.50 41.48 37.50
C PRO A 667 18.89 42.11 37.26
N ARG A 668 19.83 41.36 36.67
CA ARG A 668 20.94 41.95 35.89
C ARG A 668 21.61 40.98 34.90
N ALA A 669 21.98 41.57 33.77
CA ALA A 669 22.64 41.00 32.60
C ALA A 669 24.13 40.63 32.81
N ALA A 670 24.64 39.74 31.95
CA ALA A 670 26.02 39.73 31.50
C ALA A 670 26.13 39.12 30.09
N THR A 671 26.74 39.91 29.21
CA THR A 671 27.19 39.62 27.84
C THR A 671 28.46 38.76 27.85
N GLY A 672 28.65 37.94 26.81
CA GLY A 672 29.92 37.28 26.51
C GLY A 672 29.93 36.71 25.09
N ASP A 673 30.53 37.45 24.16
CA ASP A 673 30.92 37.02 22.80
C ASP A 673 31.99 35.91 22.84
N TYR A 674 31.92 34.96 21.91
CA TYR A 674 33.11 34.46 21.21
C TYR A 674 32.75 33.99 19.79
N SER A 675 33.55 34.46 18.84
CA SER A 675 33.47 34.30 17.39
C SER A 675 33.73 32.88 16.89
N SER A 676 33.06 32.49 15.80
CA SER A 676 33.66 31.63 14.77
C SER A 676 33.41 32.20 13.38
N SER A 677 34.54 32.48 12.73
CA SER A 677 34.79 32.92 11.36
C SER A 677 33.93 32.25 10.28
N GLY A 678 33.42 33.06 9.36
CA GLY A 678 32.88 32.61 8.10
C GLY A 678 33.97 32.14 7.12
N SER A 679 33.59 31.18 6.28
CA SER A 679 34.22 30.93 4.99
C SER A 679 33.10 30.80 3.95
N SER A 680 32.93 31.87 3.19
CA SER A 680 32.12 31.95 1.97
C SER A 680 32.83 31.21 0.83
N LEU A 681 32.18 30.22 0.21
CA LEU A 681 32.39 29.75 -1.16
C LEU A 681 31.09 29.03 -1.63
N PRO A 682 30.80 29.00 -2.94
CA PRO A 682 29.49 29.40 -3.45
C PRO A 682 28.52 28.25 -3.66
N ASP A 683 27.27 28.63 -3.47
CA ASP A 683 26.03 28.06 -3.93
C ASP A 683 26.07 27.81 -5.45
N THR A 684 26.40 26.58 -5.87
CA THR A 684 26.14 26.06 -7.22
C THR A 684 26.00 24.54 -7.16
N GLY A 685 24.77 24.02 -7.21
CA GLY A 685 24.56 22.56 -7.33
C GLY A 685 23.12 22.07 -7.57
N GLY A 686 22.09 22.75 -7.09
CA GLY A 686 20.69 22.33 -7.30
C GLY A 686 20.05 23.11 -8.45
N PRO A 687 20.34 22.76 -9.72
CA PRO A 687 19.37 22.01 -10.53
C PRO A 687 19.99 21.10 -11.62
N VAL A 688 21.32 20.95 -11.66
CA VAL A 688 22.02 20.25 -12.77
C VAL A 688 22.08 18.73 -12.58
N LEU A 689 22.04 18.24 -11.34
CA LEU A 689 22.02 16.80 -11.05
C LEU A 689 20.69 16.13 -11.45
N TRP A 690 19.57 16.86 -11.29
CA TRP A 690 18.23 16.44 -11.68
C TRP A 690 18.06 16.30 -13.20
N LEU A 691 18.66 17.20 -13.99
CA LEU A 691 18.65 17.13 -15.45
C LEU A 691 19.56 16.02 -16.02
N LEU A 692 20.60 15.59 -15.28
CA LEU A 692 21.50 14.52 -15.72
C LEU A 692 20.91 13.11 -15.53
N ILE A 693 20.08 12.91 -14.50
CA ILE A 693 19.37 11.64 -14.28
C ILE A 693 18.22 11.50 -15.29
N LEU A 694 17.38 12.53 -15.46
CA LEU A 694 16.33 12.56 -16.48
C LEU A 694 16.89 12.54 -17.91
N GLY A 695 17.99 13.25 -18.17
CA GLY A 695 18.63 13.32 -19.48
C GLY A 695 19.37 12.04 -19.88
N GLY A 696 19.97 11.32 -18.91
CA GLY A 696 20.63 10.04 -19.13
C GLY A 696 19.66 8.93 -19.55
N VAL A 697 18.45 8.93 -18.98
CA VAL A 697 17.41 7.93 -19.25
C VAL A 697 16.69 8.20 -20.58
N LEU A 698 16.37 9.47 -20.89
CA LEU A 698 15.76 9.82 -22.19
C LEU A 698 16.67 9.55 -23.39
N LEU A 699 18.00 9.66 -23.23
CA LEU A 699 18.96 9.33 -24.29
C LEU A 699 19.11 7.82 -24.53
N ALA A 700 18.91 6.99 -23.49
CA ALA A 700 18.90 5.53 -23.63
C ALA A 700 17.64 5.05 -24.38
N SER A 701 16.46 5.60 -24.04
CA SER A 701 15.19 5.26 -24.70
C SER A 701 15.10 5.80 -26.14
N GLY A 702 15.69 6.98 -26.41
CA GLY A 702 15.72 7.56 -27.75
C GLY A 702 16.66 6.85 -28.74
N ALA A 703 17.76 6.27 -28.26
CA ALA A 703 18.73 5.57 -29.10
C ALA A 703 18.20 4.23 -29.66
N VAL A 704 17.26 3.59 -28.94
CA VAL A 704 16.62 2.33 -29.37
C VAL A 704 15.61 2.57 -30.51
N LEU A 705 14.89 3.71 -30.50
CA LEU A 705 13.89 4.05 -31.53
C LEU A 705 14.49 4.56 -32.85
N LEU A 706 15.70 5.13 -32.85
CA LEU A 706 16.33 5.65 -34.06
C LEU A 706 17.00 4.57 -34.93
N ARG A 707 17.25 3.36 -34.41
CA ARG A 707 17.85 2.26 -35.19
C ARG A 707 16.85 1.38 -35.92
N SER A 708 15.56 1.35 -35.55
CA SER A 708 14.55 0.55 -36.27
C SER A 708 14.09 1.20 -37.59
N ARG A 709 14.34 2.50 -37.80
CA ARG A 709 14.01 3.21 -39.05
C ARG A 709 15.11 3.20 -40.12
N GLY A 710 16.25 2.55 -39.86
CA GLY A 710 17.42 2.60 -40.75
C GLY A 710 17.55 1.49 -41.80
N SER A 711 16.74 0.42 -41.75
CA SER A 711 16.99 -0.79 -42.56
C SER A 711 16.00 -1.05 -43.70
N ALA A 712 15.33 -0.02 -44.20
CA ALA A 712 14.47 -0.09 -45.39
C ALA A 712 14.93 0.91 -46.47
N ARG A 713 16.13 0.70 -47.03
CA ARG A 713 16.56 1.17 -48.36
C ARG A 713 17.95 0.63 -48.70
N GLN A 714 17.99 -0.61 -49.17
CA GLN A 714 18.96 -1.08 -50.17
C GLN A 714 18.35 -2.34 -50.82
N GLY A 715 17.95 -2.17 -52.08
CA GLY A 715 17.14 -3.05 -52.91
C GLY A 715 16.55 -2.21 -54.03
#